data_AF-A0A926YBP1-F1
#
_entry.id   AF-A0A926YBP1-F1
#
_cell.length_a   1.000
_cell.length_b   1.000
_cell.length_c   1.000
_cell.angle_alpha   90.00
_cell.angle_beta   90.00
_cell.angle_gamma   90.00
#
_symmetry.space_group_name_H-M   'P 1'
#
loop_
_entity.id
_entity.type
_entity.pdbx_description
1 polymer ?
#
loop_
_entity_poly.entity_id
_entity_poly.type
_entity_poly.pdbx_seq_one_letter_code
_entity_poly.pdbx_strand_id
1 'polypeptide(L)'
;MSRNLKQLLNTKVKDLWDSTELVSGSAEIGKTFWDCVIPLVSSATLLTQGVSVGLFAIGFAAKSIKFFGEKTKAKLLLPEWVLLAALFAYIESFKTLGNTDFVNEKIKNIVLNFLYYLKKSGDFELTEAQAKDVLRCFHESELAEEFNGILSTLVKQAGLSVNEAEILTKRVACGTHRYLNEALASVTDKVPAFVQLYRDGWRKESEKYHDLDKYLEKKIATKPQERINSDELITFQQIYVSLEVKPGNKKDGEYADNLEAWAKRLLLDQTKQDQVLFIQAGPGRGKSVFCRMFADQVRRELHPIWTPILIRLRDIITFENSLENTLKAVIKEDFVKNDDGWLTNKNTRYLFLLDGFDELVLERRNIKTLQDFLTEVGQFQKDYSDIPGVGHRVLITGRSLALHSIETWLPDNIERVEILPMDDELQQQWFVKWEAIVGATKNQAFQALLKDKDCPGRVQELAKEPLLLYLLAAMHRDERIKVEDFAEVISAKIVIYEKALDWVLTKQRKPLLNQKLTGQETKDLQRILTEAGLCVVQSGGECAAISMIEERLQSDASAKALLEKAEKDLGESALKNALATFYLQTGSKDGSVEFCHKSFGEFLCAKRIKESLINWTKPGSQRQKFDILDEQFDWEIYDLLGYGGLTPEIVEYLTALLKKDGEFRQVELFQRLEDFYLRWCDGELIDAPPKKLFFINFPQEGNLPQHKMRLLRTQVENSNLGQRQVDIYTGLNVMILLLELNRYAQSQDELKDQVVFYPCGQPDTENFDQFRLGRLIGYCHCIDAGAFTRVIGSFLSNTNLNDANLKSANLGSVSLSSANLSNANLSHANLDDANLENANLSSAKLIGAYLNSAYLIAANLIGANLSGAYLSSANLSGAYLSSANLIDANLSGAYLSDTNLSDANLSSANLINASFINNTNLSSANLINANLSSANLENANLSNAHLNTANLSHAHLSSANLRGANLSNAHLNTANLRGANLMGADLSGANLRGVNLMGADLENVRWDENTNWDNVQGLETAQNVPEALKQQLGLS
;
A
#
# COMPACT_ATOMS: atom_id res chain seq x y z
N MET A 1 42.10 -40.18 5.22
CA MET A 1 40.86 -40.74 4.61
C MET A 1 40.51 -40.17 3.22
N SER A 2 41.03 -39.02 2.77
CA SER A 2 40.60 -38.40 1.49
C SER A 2 41.18 -39.02 0.19
N ARG A 3 42.31 -39.74 0.24
CA ARG A 3 42.83 -40.48 -0.94
C ARG A 3 42.06 -41.77 -1.22
N ASN A 4 41.63 -42.50 -0.18
CA ASN A 4 40.90 -43.75 -0.35
C ASN A 4 39.45 -43.56 -0.83
N LEU A 5 38.80 -42.44 -0.51
CA LEU A 5 37.44 -42.14 -0.98
C LEU A 5 37.38 -41.77 -2.47
N LYS A 6 38.35 -40.99 -2.97
CA LYS A 6 38.51 -40.71 -4.41
C LYS A 6 38.81 -41.98 -5.20
N GLN A 7 39.60 -42.89 -4.62
CA GLN A 7 39.89 -44.18 -5.23
C GLN A 7 38.64 -45.06 -5.25
N LEU A 8 37.88 -45.17 -4.15
CA LEU A 8 36.67 -45.98 -4.04
C LEU A 8 35.54 -45.54 -4.98
N LEU A 9 35.35 -44.23 -5.14
CA LEU A 9 34.37 -43.66 -6.08
C LEU A 9 34.76 -43.93 -7.53
N ASN A 10 36.05 -43.82 -7.85
CA ASN A 10 36.56 -44.17 -9.18
C ASN A 10 36.61 -45.69 -9.42
N THR A 11 36.63 -46.54 -8.39
CA THR A 11 36.63 -48.01 -8.58
C THR A 11 35.21 -48.54 -8.75
N LYS A 12 34.24 -48.15 -7.91
CA LYS A 12 32.87 -48.66 -8.03
C LYS A 12 32.15 -48.26 -9.33
N VAL A 13 32.46 -47.10 -9.89
CA VAL A 13 31.94 -46.66 -11.21
C VAL A 13 32.64 -47.39 -12.36
N LYS A 14 33.89 -47.85 -12.16
CA LYS A 14 34.67 -48.60 -13.15
C LYS A 14 34.26 -50.07 -13.19
N ASP A 15 34.02 -50.68 -12.02
CA ASP A 15 33.60 -52.09 -11.88
C ASP A 15 32.21 -52.37 -12.46
N LEU A 16 31.31 -51.36 -12.51
CA LEU A 16 29.99 -51.48 -13.12
C LEU A 16 30.01 -51.49 -14.67
N TRP A 17 31.12 -51.07 -15.30
CA TRP A 17 31.21 -50.90 -16.76
C TRP A 17 32.23 -51.81 -17.45
N ASP A 18 33.10 -52.50 -16.70
CA ASP A 18 33.99 -53.51 -17.27
C ASP A 18 33.22 -54.78 -17.76
N SER A 19 31.88 -54.79 -17.70
CA SER A 19 31.03 -55.90 -18.14
C SER A 19 30.23 -55.67 -19.44
N THR A 20 30.38 -54.53 -20.13
CA THR A 20 29.69 -54.26 -21.41
C THR A 20 30.65 -53.75 -22.48
N GLU A 21 30.89 -54.58 -23.50
CA GLU A 21 31.62 -54.19 -24.72
C GLU A 21 30.82 -53.14 -25.52
N LEU A 22 31.43 -52.00 -25.83
CA LEU A 22 30.85 -50.94 -26.66
C LEU A 22 31.23 -51.15 -28.14
N VAL A 23 30.22 -51.45 -28.97
CA VAL A 23 30.35 -51.59 -30.43
C VAL A 23 30.22 -50.23 -31.13
N SER A 24 31.04 -50.02 -32.16
CA SER A 24 31.09 -48.81 -32.98
C SER A 24 30.06 -48.85 -34.12
N GLY A 25 28.95 -48.12 -33.98
CA GLY A 25 27.99 -47.91 -35.06
C GLY A 25 26.96 -46.82 -34.72
N SER A 26 26.72 -45.89 -35.63
CA SER A 26 25.86 -44.72 -35.43
C SER A 26 24.36 -45.01 -35.28
N ALA A 27 23.91 -46.25 -35.54
CA ALA A 27 22.52 -46.67 -35.40
C ALA A 27 22.20 -47.43 -34.08
N GLU A 28 23.20 -47.71 -33.23
CA GLU A 28 23.04 -48.40 -31.93
C GLU A 28 23.12 -47.47 -30.71
N ILE A 29 23.20 -46.16 -30.94
CA ILE A 29 23.34 -45.15 -29.88
C ILE A 29 22.14 -45.21 -28.93
N GLY A 30 20.90 -45.37 -29.41
CA GLY A 30 19.70 -45.42 -28.55
C GLY A 30 19.69 -46.58 -27.55
N LYS A 31 20.14 -47.77 -27.94
CA LYS A 31 20.13 -48.96 -27.06
C LYS A 31 21.28 -48.92 -26.05
N THR A 32 22.49 -48.61 -26.53
CA THR A 32 23.69 -48.44 -25.69
C THR A 32 23.59 -47.25 -24.74
N PHE A 33 22.91 -46.16 -25.13
CA PHE A 33 22.61 -45.00 -24.30
C PHE A 33 21.84 -45.35 -23.03
N TRP A 34 20.69 -46.01 -23.15
CA TRP A 34 19.84 -46.32 -22.00
C TRP A 34 20.47 -47.39 -21.10
N ASP A 35 21.19 -48.34 -21.70
CA ASP A 35 21.92 -49.38 -20.99
C ASP A 35 23.12 -48.81 -20.21
N CYS A 36 23.61 -47.62 -20.58
CA CYS A 36 24.64 -46.85 -19.87
C CYS A 36 24.06 -45.91 -18.80
N VAL A 37 22.96 -45.21 -19.08
CA VAL A 37 22.37 -44.16 -18.22
C VAL A 37 21.64 -44.75 -17.00
N ILE A 38 20.88 -45.83 -17.16
CA ILE A 38 20.08 -46.44 -16.06
C ILE A 38 20.99 -46.96 -14.91
N PRO A 39 22.11 -47.67 -15.18
CA PRO A 39 23.06 -48.06 -14.13
C PRO A 39 23.75 -46.88 -13.44
N LEU A 40 24.01 -45.80 -14.18
CA LEU A 40 24.71 -44.62 -13.67
C LEU A 40 23.82 -43.80 -12.71
N VAL A 41 22.54 -43.63 -13.06
CA VAL A 41 21.57 -42.96 -12.20
C VAL A 41 21.21 -43.82 -10.98
N SER A 42 21.09 -45.15 -11.14
CA SER A 42 20.78 -46.08 -10.04
C SER A 42 21.93 -46.22 -9.02
N SER A 43 23.19 -46.14 -9.44
CA SER A 43 24.36 -46.17 -8.54
C SER A 43 24.63 -44.82 -7.84
N ALA A 44 24.36 -43.68 -8.50
CA ALA A 44 24.52 -42.35 -7.91
C ALA A 44 23.50 -42.02 -6.81
N THR A 45 22.35 -42.71 -6.77
CA THR A 45 21.33 -42.53 -5.70
C THR A 45 21.80 -42.93 -4.30
N LEU A 46 22.98 -43.55 -4.15
CA LEU A 46 23.57 -43.91 -2.85
C LEU A 46 24.44 -42.81 -2.20
N LEU A 47 24.74 -41.70 -2.90
CA LEU A 47 25.79 -40.75 -2.47
C LEU A 47 25.30 -39.34 -2.07
N THR A 48 24.00 -39.09 -1.95
CA THR A 48 23.46 -37.74 -1.67
C THR A 48 22.57 -37.65 -0.42
N GLN A 49 22.67 -38.60 0.51
CA GLN A 49 22.17 -38.40 1.87
C GLN A 49 23.23 -37.65 2.69
N GLY A 50 23.14 -36.32 2.68
CA GLY A 50 23.91 -35.42 3.53
C GLY A 50 25.14 -34.81 2.86
N VAL A 51 25.04 -33.54 2.50
CA VAL A 51 26.01 -32.45 2.78
C VAL A 51 25.39 -31.15 2.25
N SER A 52 25.51 -30.12 3.08
CA SER A 52 25.04 -28.75 2.95
C SER A 52 25.56 -27.99 1.73
N VAL A 53 24.80 -26.95 1.37
CA VAL A 53 25.19 -25.82 0.53
C VAL A 53 26.55 -25.27 0.96
N GLY A 54 27.45 -25.09 -0.01
CA GLY A 54 28.74 -24.41 0.18
C GLY A 54 29.91 -25.09 -0.53
N LEU A 55 30.43 -24.40 -1.56
CA LEU A 55 31.71 -24.62 -2.28
C LEU A 55 31.78 -25.76 -3.32
N PHE A 56 31.85 -25.33 -4.59
CA PHE A 56 32.41 -25.98 -5.78
C PHE A 56 32.72 -27.49 -5.68
N ALA A 57 31.69 -28.30 -5.90
CA ALA A 57 31.83 -29.69 -6.30
C ALA A 57 30.85 -29.96 -7.45
N ILE A 58 31.34 -29.89 -8.69
CA ILE A 58 30.66 -30.18 -9.97
C ILE A 58 29.37 -30.99 -9.77
N GLY A 59 28.22 -30.45 -10.20
CA GLY A 59 26.88 -31.05 -10.06
C GLY A 59 26.76 -32.47 -10.61
N PHE A 60 25.71 -33.19 -10.22
CA PHE A 60 25.45 -34.56 -10.69
C PHE A 60 25.39 -34.62 -12.23
N ALA A 61 24.75 -33.65 -12.86
CA ALA A 61 24.63 -33.57 -14.31
C ALA A 61 25.98 -33.36 -14.99
N ALA A 62 26.77 -32.40 -14.49
CA ALA A 62 28.11 -32.11 -14.99
C ALA A 62 29.10 -33.27 -14.79
N LYS A 63 29.02 -34.00 -13.68
CA LYS A 63 29.81 -35.24 -13.48
C LYS A 63 29.38 -36.34 -14.46
N SER A 64 28.08 -36.53 -14.65
CA SER A 64 27.52 -37.61 -15.47
C SER A 64 27.84 -37.41 -16.95
N ILE A 65 27.66 -36.19 -17.46
CA ILE A 65 27.93 -35.86 -18.87
C ILE A 65 29.43 -35.90 -19.19
N LYS A 66 30.28 -35.42 -18.27
CA LYS A 66 31.74 -35.50 -18.43
C LYS A 66 32.22 -36.94 -18.47
N PHE A 67 31.74 -37.77 -17.55
CA PHE A 67 32.08 -39.19 -17.50
C PHE A 67 31.62 -39.92 -18.78
N PHE A 68 30.39 -39.66 -19.23
CA PHE A 68 29.86 -40.22 -20.48
C PHE A 68 30.77 -39.85 -21.66
N GLY A 69 31.11 -38.56 -21.81
CA GLY A 69 31.98 -38.08 -22.87
C GLY A 69 33.41 -38.63 -22.82
N GLU A 70 33.96 -38.93 -21.64
CA GLU A 70 35.26 -39.59 -21.47
C GLU A 70 35.25 -41.07 -21.90
N LYS A 71 34.13 -41.75 -21.77
CA LYS A 71 33.99 -43.20 -22.03
C LYS A 71 33.49 -43.54 -23.44
N THR A 72 32.71 -42.67 -24.07
CA THR A 72 32.22 -42.87 -25.44
C THR A 72 33.20 -42.34 -26.49
N LYS A 73 33.56 -43.17 -27.48
CA LYS A 73 34.29 -42.74 -28.69
C LYS A 73 33.37 -42.20 -29.79
N ALA A 74 32.06 -42.15 -29.54
CA ALA A 74 31.06 -41.72 -30.51
C ALA A 74 31.14 -40.21 -30.77
N LYS A 75 31.04 -39.81 -32.05
CA LYS A 75 31.02 -38.41 -32.48
C LYS A 75 29.57 -37.92 -32.47
N LEU A 76 29.06 -37.58 -31.29
CA LEU A 76 27.70 -37.08 -31.12
C LEU A 76 27.50 -35.71 -31.76
N LEU A 77 26.31 -35.48 -32.31
CA LEU A 77 25.84 -34.19 -32.80
C LEU A 77 25.37 -33.30 -31.65
N LEU A 78 25.22 -31.99 -31.92
CA LEU A 78 24.78 -31.02 -30.91
C LEU A 78 23.43 -31.40 -30.25
N PRO A 79 22.38 -31.82 -30.99
CA PRO A 79 21.09 -32.14 -30.37
C PRO A 79 21.16 -33.32 -29.40
N GLU A 80 22.03 -34.31 -29.66
CA GLU A 80 22.23 -35.47 -28.79
C GLU A 80 22.92 -35.08 -27.48
N TRP A 81 23.93 -34.19 -27.55
CA TRP A 81 24.57 -33.62 -26.35
C TRP A 81 23.60 -32.78 -25.51
N VAL A 82 22.76 -31.98 -26.16
CA VAL A 82 21.76 -31.14 -25.48
C VAL A 82 20.70 -32.01 -24.80
N LEU A 83 20.20 -33.05 -25.47
CA LEU A 83 19.24 -33.99 -24.88
C LEU A 83 19.81 -34.70 -23.65
N LEU A 84 21.05 -35.18 -23.73
CA LEU A 84 21.77 -35.79 -22.61
C LEU A 84 21.91 -34.85 -21.42
N ALA A 85 22.37 -33.63 -21.70
CA ALA A 85 22.57 -32.62 -20.67
C ALA A 85 21.24 -32.23 -20.02
N ALA A 86 20.19 -32.05 -20.83
CA ALA A 86 18.85 -31.71 -20.37
C ALA A 86 18.25 -32.82 -19.48
N LEU A 87 18.43 -34.09 -19.85
CA LEU A 87 17.98 -35.22 -19.04
C LEU A 87 18.63 -35.23 -17.65
N PHE A 88 19.96 -35.13 -17.60
CA PHE A 88 20.66 -35.14 -16.31
C PHE A 88 20.37 -33.89 -15.48
N ALA A 89 20.30 -32.72 -16.13
CA ALA A 89 19.95 -31.46 -15.51
C ALA A 89 18.53 -31.47 -14.93
N TYR A 90 17.57 -32.07 -15.63
CA TYR A 90 16.19 -32.20 -15.17
C TYR A 90 16.08 -33.12 -13.95
N ILE A 91 16.81 -34.24 -13.96
CA ILE A 91 16.89 -35.14 -12.81
C ILE A 91 17.58 -34.47 -11.63
N GLU A 92 18.63 -33.70 -11.86
CA GLU A 92 19.31 -32.94 -10.80
C GLU A 92 18.38 -31.88 -10.20
N SER A 93 17.67 -31.11 -11.04
CA SER A 93 16.65 -30.15 -10.63
C SER A 93 15.56 -30.81 -9.78
N PHE A 94 15.02 -31.97 -10.22
CA PHE A 94 14.04 -32.74 -9.44
C PHE A 94 14.59 -33.23 -8.10
N LYS A 95 15.85 -33.69 -8.04
CA LYS A 95 16.45 -34.12 -6.77
C LYS A 95 16.64 -32.96 -5.79
N THR A 96 17.02 -31.78 -6.30
CA THR A 96 17.21 -30.60 -5.45
C THR A 96 15.88 -30.04 -4.96
N LEU A 97 14.86 -29.94 -5.82
CA LEU A 97 13.58 -29.31 -5.52
C LEU A 97 12.53 -30.28 -4.94
N GLY A 98 12.62 -31.56 -5.28
CA GLY A 98 11.77 -32.64 -4.76
C GLY A 98 12.13 -33.11 -3.36
N ASN A 99 13.08 -32.45 -2.67
CA ASN A 99 13.51 -32.76 -1.31
C ASN A 99 12.48 -32.27 -0.25
N THR A 100 11.24 -32.71 -0.39
CA THR A 100 10.17 -32.57 0.61
C THR A 100 10.03 -33.91 1.34
N ASP A 101 9.60 -33.90 2.61
CA ASP A 101 9.51 -35.14 3.44
C ASP A 101 8.73 -36.25 2.74
N PHE A 102 7.66 -35.89 2.02
CA PHE A 102 6.82 -36.84 1.27
C PHE A 102 7.52 -37.46 0.04
N VAL A 103 8.20 -36.62 -0.74
CA VAL A 103 8.83 -37.07 -2.00
C VAL A 103 10.14 -37.77 -1.71
N ASN A 104 10.87 -37.38 -0.66
CA ASN A 104 12.18 -37.90 -0.27
C ASN A 104 12.26 -39.43 -0.22
N GLU A 105 11.27 -40.10 0.35
CA GLU A 105 11.26 -41.57 0.44
C GLU A 105 11.06 -42.25 -0.93
N LYS A 106 10.48 -41.53 -1.90
CA LYS A 106 10.06 -42.06 -3.20
C LYS A 106 10.91 -41.54 -4.38
N ILE A 107 11.79 -40.55 -4.19
CA ILE A 107 12.63 -39.94 -5.24
C ILE A 107 13.31 -40.99 -6.10
N LYS A 108 13.96 -41.98 -5.47
CA LYS A 108 14.69 -43.02 -6.19
C LYS A 108 13.81 -43.80 -7.16
N ASN A 109 12.63 -44.22 -6.70
CA ASN A 109 11.68 -44.98 -7.52
C ASN A 109 11.07 -44.11 -8.62
N ILE A 110 10.77 -42.84 -8.33
CA ILE A 110 10.26 -41.88 -9.32
C ILE A 110 11.29 -41.66 -10.43
N VAL A 111 12.56 -41.45 -10.09
CA VAL A 111 13.64 -41.26 -11.09
C VAL A 111 13.83 -42.52 -11.94
N LEU A 112 13.80 -43.71 -11.35
CA LEU A 112 13.92 -44.97 -12.10
C LEU A 112 12.74 -45.18 -13.06
N ASN A 113 11.51 -44.93 -12.58
CA ASN A 113 10.32 -45.03 -13.41
C ASN A 113 10.30 -43.96 -14.50
N PHE A 114 10.76 -42.74 -14.22
CA PHE A 114 10.90 -41.67 -15.20
C PHE A 114 11.81 -42.09 -16.36
N LEU A 115 12.99 -42.64 -16.06
CA LEU A 115 13.90 -43.17 -17.08
C LEU A 115 13.29 -44.36 -17.84
N TYR A 116 12.54 -45.23 -17.16
CA TYR A 116 11.86 -46.35 -17.81
C TYR A 116 10.78 -45.89 -18.79
N TYR A 117 9.95 -44.92 -18.40
CA TYR A 117 8.92 -44.36 -19.27
C TYR A 117 9.50 -43.63 -20.47
N LEU A 118 10.57 -42.84 -20.29
CA LEU A 118 11.31 -42.22 -21.40
C LEU A 118 11.95 -43.25 -22.34
N LYS A 119 12.48 -44.37 -21.82
CA LYS A 119 12.98 -45.47 -22.66
C LYS A 119 11.86 -46.13 -23.47
N LYS A 120 10.65 -46.21 -22.90
CA LYS A 120 9.48 -46.87 -23.50
C LYS A 120 8.75 -45.99 -24.52
N SER A 121 8.82 -44.66 -24.41
CA SER A 121 8.16 -43.74 -25.36
C SER A 121 8.77 -43.78 -26.77
N GLY A 122 10.03 -44.22 -26.91
CA GLY A 122 10.67 -44.49 -28.21
C GLY A 122 11.15 -43.22 -28.93
N ASP A 123 12.46 -43.13 -29.14
CA ASP A 123 13.20 -42.15 -29.97
C ASP A 123 12.80 -40.67 -29.84
N PHE A 124 13.32 -40.04 -28.77
CA PHE A 124 13.43 -38.58 -28.73
C PHE A 124 14.66 -38.13 -29.53
N GLU A 125 14.43 -37.61 -30.73
CA GLU A 125 15.45 -36.91 -31.50
C GLU A 125 15.14 -35.41 -31.51
N LEU A 126 16.06 -34.61 -30.97
CA LEU A 126 15.97 -33.16 -31.11
C LEU A 126 16.50 -32.76 -32.50
N THR A 127 15.75 -31.94 -33.21
CA THR A 127 16.32 -31.16 -34.33
C THR A 127 17.31 -30.13 -33.81
N GLU A 128 18.18 -29.60 -34.68
CA GLU A 128 19.07 -28.49 -34.29
C GLU A 128 18.30 -27.24 -33.83
N ALA A 129 17.08 -27.02 -34.33
CA ALA A 129 16.21 -25.93 -33.90
C ALA A 129 15.72 -26.15 -32.47
N GLN A 130 15.13 -27.32 -32.18
CA GLN A 130 14.67 -27.68 -30.83
C GLN A 130 15.82 -27.70 -29.81
N ALA A 131 17.01 -28.15 -30.20
CA ALA A 131 18.19 -28.10 -29.35
C ALA A 131 18.60 -26.66 -29.00
N LYS A 132 18.47 -25.71 -29.95
CA LYS A 132 18.69 -24.28 -29.67
C LYS A 132 17.64 -23.72 -28.73
N ASP A 133 16.38 -24.11 -28.89
CA ASP A 133 15.29 -23.65 -28.02
C ASP A 133 15.49 -24.15 -26.58
N VAL A 134 15.87 -25.43 -26.42
CA VAL A 134 16.25 -26.02 -25.12
C VAL A 134 17.40 -25.25 -24.45
N LEU A 135 18.45 -24.92 -25.21
CA LEU A 135 19.59 -24.16 -24.71
C LEU A 135 19.23 -22.72 -24.35
N ARG A 136 18.20 -22.15 -24.99
CA ARG A 136 17.76 -20.78 -24.75
C ARG A 136 16.83 -20.68 -23.54
N CYS A 137 15.87 -21.59 -23.45
CA CYS A 137 14.83 -21.60 -22.43
C CYS A 137 14.23 -23.01 -22.29
N PHE A 138 14.81 -23.86 -21.43
CA PHE A 138 14.38 -25.26 -21.31
C PHE A 138 12.88 -25.38 -20.97
N HIS A 139 12.40 -24.58 -20.03
CA HIS A 139 11.05 -24.72 -19.48
C HIS A 139 9.91 -24.31 -20.44
N GLU A 140 10.24 -23.67 -21.57
CA GLU A 140 9.31 -23.36 -22.66
C GLU A 140 9.46 -24.30 -23.86
N SER A 141 10.35 -25.30 -23.77
CA SER A 141 10.59 -26.24 -24.86
C SER A 141 9.60 -27.41 -24.84
N GLU A 142 9.33 -27.98 -26.01
CA GLU A 142 8.55 -29.22 -26.17
C GLU A 142 9.12 -30.37 -25.30
N LEU A 143 10.45 -30.41 -25.13
CA LEU A 143 11.12 -31.40 -24.28
C LEU A 143 10.71 -31.26 -22.80
N ALA A 144 10.52 -30.03 -22.31
CA ALA A 144 10.04 -29.81 -20.95
C ALA A 144 8.56 -30.21 -20.79
N GLU A 145 7.71 -30.01 -21.80
CA GLU A 145 6.32 -30.45 -21.76
C GLU A 145 6.22 -31.97 -21.58
N GLU A 146 7.02 -32.72 -22.32
CA GLU A 146 7.07 -34.17 -22.19
C GLU A 146 7.62 -34.63 -20.83
N PHE A 147 8.77 -34.08 -20.42
CA PHE A 147 9.37 -34.41 -19.13
C PHE A 147 8.44 -34.07 -17.97
N ASN A 148 7.72 -32.95 -18.05
CA ASN A 148 6.71 -32.56 -17.08
C ASN A 148 5.51 -33.51 -17.10
N GLY A 149 5.04 -33.95 -18.27
CA GLY A 149 3.92 -34.89 -18.38
C GLY A 149 4.21 -36.24 -17.70
N ILE A 150 5.40 -36.79 -17.94
CA ILE A 150 5.85 -38.03 -17.30
C ILE A 150 6.03 -37.83 -15.80
N LEU A 151 6.76 -36.78 -15.38
CA LEU A 151 7.01 -36.52 -13.97
C LEU A 151 5.71 -36.25 -13.21
N SER A 152 4.78 -35.47 -13.78
CA SER A 152 3.46 -35.17 -13.21
C SER A 152 2.68 -36.45 -12.92
N THR A 153 2.68 -37.39 -13.86
CA THR A 153 2.02 -38.69 -13.70
C THR A 153 2.63 -39.47 -12.54
N LEU A 154 3.97 -39.52 -12.46
CA LEU A 154 4.70 -40.27 -11.44
C LEU A 154 4.52 -39.67 -10.04
N VAL A 155 4.56 -38.35 -9.90
CA VAL A 155 4.40 -37.72 -8.59
C VAL A 155 2.95 -37.75 -8.11
N LYS A 156 1.96 -37.71 -9.03
CA LYS A 156 0.54 -37.97 -8.70
C LYS A 156 0.33 -39.40 -8.22
N GLN A 157 0.93 -40.39 -8.89
CA GLN A 157 0.92 -41.78 -8.42
C GLN A 157 1.65 -41.95 -7.09
N ALA A 158 2.67 -41.13 -6.83
CA ALA A 158 3.34 -41.10 -5.53
C ALA A 158 2.49 -40.45 -4.43
N GLY A 159 1.41 -39.73 -4.78
CA GLY A 159 0.37 -39.21 -3.89
C GLY A 159 0.34 -37.67 -3.74
N LEU A 160 1.00 -36.92 -4.62
CA LEU A 160 0.79 -35.46 -4.70
C LEU A 160 -0.58 -35.13 -5.29
N SER A 161 -1.20 -34.05 -4.80
CA SER A 161 -2.40 -33.48 -5.44
C SER A 161 -2.09 -32.95 -6.85
N VAL A 162 -3.14 -32.68 -7.63
CA VAL A 162 -2.99 -32.15 -8.99
C VAL A 162 -2.21 -30.83 -9.00
N ASN A 163 -2.53 -29.91 -8.09
CA ASN A 163 -1.90 -28.59 -8.00
C ASN A 163 -0.43 -28.69 -7.53
N GLU A 164 -0.15 -29.53 -6.54
CA GLU A 164 1.23 -29.74 -6.06
C GLU A 164 2.11 -30.37 -7.13
N ALA A 165 1.57 -31.33 -7.89
CA ALA A 165 2.27 -31.97 -9.00
C ALA A 165 2.60 -30.95 -10.10
N GLU A 166 1.64 -30.09 -10.46
CA GLU A 166 1.82 -29.05 -11.48
C GLU A 166 2.91 -28.04 -11.07
N ILE A 167 2.82 -27.50 -9.84
CA ILE A 167 3.82 -26.59 -9.28
C ILE A 167 5.20 -27.25 -9.26
N LEU A 168 5.29 -28.49 -8.76
CA LEU A 168 6.56 -29.21 -8.70
C LEU A 168 7.18 -29.40 -10.09
N THR A 169 6.42 -29.89 -11.08
CA THR A 169 6.95 -30.07 -12.43
C THR A 169 7.43 -28.77 -13.06
N LYS A 170 6.66 -27.68 -12.88
CA LYS A 170 7.04 -26.36 -13.38
C LYS A 170 8.31 -25.84 -12.71
N ARG A 171 8.47 -26.04 -11.39
CA ARG A 171 9.71 -25.73 -10.66
C ARG A 171 10.90 -26.51 -11.20
N VAL A 172 10.73 -27.82 -11.43
CA VAL A 172 11.79 -28.67 -11.97
C VAL A 172 12.22 -28.17 -13.35
N ALA A 173 11.27 -27.90 -14.24
CA ALA A 173 11.56 -27.36 -15.57
C ALA A 173 12.31 -26.02 -15.49
N CYS A 174 11.81 -25.03 -14.71
CA CYS A 174 12.49 -23.75 -14.55
C CYS A 174 13.90 -23.91 -13.94
N GLY A 175 14.07 -24.81 -12.98
CA GLY A 175 15.37 -25.09 -12.35
C GLY A 175 16.35 -25.86 -13.23
N THR A 176 15.89 -26.51 -14.30
CA THR A 176 16.73 -27.35 -15.17
C THR A 176 17.78 -26.53 -15.93
N HIS A 177 17.44 -25.30 -16.33
CA HIS A 177 18.31 -24.48 -17.16
C HIS A 177 19.70 -24.22 -16.53
N ARG A 178 19.76 -23.97 -15.21
CA ARG A 178 21.04 -23.72 -14.52
C ARG A 178 21.97 -24.93 -14.56
N TYR A 179 21.43 -26.13 -14.35
CA TYR A 179 22.20 -27.38 -14.38
C TYR A 179 22.57 -27.81 -15.80
N LEU A 180 21.73 -27.46 -16.79
CA LEU A 180 22.00 -27.69 -18.20
C LEU A 180 23.27 -26.94 -18.63
N ASN A 181 23.39 -25.66 -18.26
CA ASN A 181 24.55 -24.84 -18.56
C ASN A 181 25.81 -25.35 -17.87
N GLU A 182 25.72 -25.72 -16.58
CA GLU A 182 26.84 -26.33 -15.85
C GLU A 182 27.29 -27.66 -16.49
N ALA A 183 26.34 -28.50 -16.89
CA ALA A 183 26.60 -29.78 -17.53
C ALA A 183 27.37 -29.61 -18.84
N LEU A 184 26.89 -28.75 -19.73
CA LEU A 184 27.54 -28.52 -21.03
C LEU A 184 28.89 -27.81 -20.90
N ALA A 185 29.03 -26.89 -19.92
CA ALA A 185 30.31 -26.24 -19.61
C ALA A 185 31.41 -27.26 -19.25
N SER A 186 31.06 -28.40 -18.64
CA SER A 186 32.01 -29.43 -18.23
C SER A 186 32.60 -30.26 -19.38
N VAL A 187 31.99 -30.22 -20.57
CA VAL A 187 32.37 -31.02 -21.76
C VAL A 187 32.72 -30.15 -22.98
N THR A 188 32.96 -28.85 -22.79
CA THR A 188 33.17 -27.88 -23.89
C THR A 188 34.28 -28.22 -24.90
N ASP A 189 35.25 -29.06 -24.54
CA ASP A 189 36.33 -29.47 -25.44
C ASP A 189 35.87 -30.56 -26.44
N LYS A 190 34.69 -31.14 -26.24
CA LYS A 190 34.10 -32.22 -27.05
C LYS A 190 32.82 -31.83 -27.78
N VAL A 191 32.28 -30.65 -27.50
CA VAL A 191 31.03 -30.13 -28.08
C VAL A 191 31.37 -29.12 -29.19
N PRO A 192 30.64 -29.06 -30.33
CA PRO A 192 31.01 -28.24 -31.50
C PRO A 192 31.26 -26.76 -31.19
N ALA A 193 31.92 -26.05 -32.13
CA ALA A 193 32.27 -24.61 -32.04
C ALA A 193 31.09 -23.69 -31.65
N PHE A 194 29.85 -24.08 -31.94
CA PHE A 194 28.64 -23.34 -31.55
C PHE A 194 28.46 -23.21 -30.03
N VAL A 195 28.80 -24.24 -29.24
CA VAL A 195 28.74 -24.20 -27.77
C VAL A 195 29.87 -23.38 -27.17
N GLN A 196 31.00 -23.26 -27.89
CA GLN A 196 32.09 -22.36 -27.48
C GLN A 196 31.68 -20.88 -27.58
N LEU A 197 30.76 -20.51 -28.47
CA LEU A 197 30.23 -19.13 -28.59
C LEU A 197 29.43 -18.69 -27.36
N TYR A 198 28.84 -19.63 -26.60
CA TYR A 198 28.01 -19.34 -25.42
C TYR A 198 28.76 -19.54 -24.09
N ARG A 199 30.04 -19.95 -24.12
CA ARG A 199 30.85 -20.28 -22.94
C ARG A 199 30.96 -19.12 -21.94
N ASP A 200 31.20 -17.90 -22.43
CA ASP A 200 31.33 -16.72 -21.57
C ASP A 200 29.97 -16.26 -21.02
N GLY A 201 28.89 -16.46 -21.78
CA GLY A 201 27.51 -16.22 -21.33
C GLY A 201 27.11 -17.16 -20.19
N TRP A 202 27.40 -18.46 -20.30
CA TRP A 202 27.09 -19.44 -19.27
C TRP A 202 27.87 -19.26 -17.97
N ARG A 203 29.13 -18.79 -18.04
CA ARG A 203 29.90 -18.47 -16.84
C ARG A 203 29.25 -17.32 -16.07
N LYS A 204 28.91 -16.23 -16.76
CA LYS A 204 28.18 -15.10 -16.18
C LYS A 204 26.83 -15.52 -15.59
N GLU A 205 26.12 -16.41 -16.28
CA GLU A 205 24.82 -16.91 -15.80
C GLU A 205 24.97 -17.84 -14.59
N SER A 206 26.03 -18.65 -14.53
CA SER A 206 26.35 -19.47 -13.36
C SER A 206 26.72 -18.61 -12.14
N GLU A 207 27.47 -17.53 -12.33
CA GLU A 207 27.76 -16.54 -11.29
C GLU A 207 26.48 -15.87 -10.81
N LYS A 208 25.58 -15.49 -11.74
CA LYS A 208 24.24 -14.95 -11.43
C LYS A 208 23.44 -15.88 -10.53
N TYR A 209 23.34 -17.18 -10.86
CA TYR A 209 22.62 -18.14 -10.01
C TYR A 209 23.26 -18.32 -8.63
N HIS A 210 24.59 -18.27 -8.54
CA HIS A 210 25.29 -18.34 -7.26
C HIS A 210 24.97 -17.13 -6.36
N ASP A 211 24.97 -15.93 -6.93
CA ASP A 211 24.62 -14.70 -6.22
C ASP A 211 23.13 -14.67 -5.82
N LEU A 212 22.24 -15.20 -6.68
CA LEU A 212 20.83 -15.40 -6.35
C LEU A 212 20.63 -16.37 -5.19
N ASP A 213 21.28 -17.53 -5.20
CA ASP A 213 21.19 -18.51 -4.11
C ASP A 213 21.67 -17.87 -2.78
N LYS A 214 22.77 -17.13 -2.81
CA LYS A 214 23.28 -16.38 -1.66
C LYS A 214 22.30 -15.31 -1.16
N TYR A 215 21.64 -14.60 -2.06
CA TYR A 215 20.59 -13.64 -1.71
C TYR A 215 19.40 -14.34 -1.05
N LEU A 216 18.89 -15.41 -1.65
CA LEU A 216 17.75 -16.16 -1.11
C LEU A 216 18.04 -16.75 0.28
N GLU A 217 19.24 -17.24 0.52
CA GLU A 217 19.62 -17.78 1.83
C GLU A 217 19.84 -16.70 2.88
N LYS A 218 20.56 -15.61 2.53
CA LYS A 218 20.97 -14.61 3.52
C LYS A 218 19.93 -13.52 3.75
N LYS A 219 19.16 -13.16 2.72
CA LYS A 219 18.24 -12.02 2.73
C LYS A 219 16.77 -12.43 2.78
N ILE A 220 16.40 -13.64 2.35
CA ILE A 220 15.00 -14.10 2.36
C ILE A 220 14.76 -15.17 3.42
N ALA A 221 15.55 -16.25 3.45
CA ALA A 221 15.32 -17.38 4.38
C ALA A 221 15.41 -17.00 5.88
N THR A 222 16.14 -15.94 6.19
CA THR A 222 16.31 -15.41 7.55
C THR A 222 15.13 -14.57 8.02
N LYS A 223 14.29 -14.03 7.11
CA LYS A 223 13.24 -13.06 7.42
C LYS A 223 12.18 -13.58 8.39
N PRO A 224 11.66 -14.82 8.25
CA PRO A 224 10.71 -15.35 9.23
C PRO A 224 11.31 -15.57 10.62
N GLN A 225 12.63 -15.76 10.70
CA GLN A 225 13.37 -16.02 11.94
C GLN A 225 13.87 -14.73 12.62
N GLU A 226 13.64 -13.57 12.01
CA GLU A 226 13.92 -12.29 12.66
C GLU A 226 13.12 -12.22 13.97
N ARG A 227 13.79 -11.76 15.02
CA ARG A 227 13.18 -11.58 16.33
C ARG A 227 12.28 -10.35 16.30
N ILE A 228 11.17 -10.42 17.03
CA ILE A 228 10.27 -9.27 17.16
C ILE A 228 11.03 -8.13 17.85
N ASN A 229 11.80 -8.45 18.89
CA ASN A 229 12.68 -7.52 19.61
C ASN A 229 14.05 -8.15 19.88
N SER A 230 15.07 -7.30 20.04
CA SER A 230 16.46 -7.68 20.37
C SER A 230 16.56 -8.62 21.58
N ASP A 231 15.78 -8.35 22.63
CA ASP A 231 15.77 -9.07 23.90
C ASP A 231 14.81 -10.27 23.97
N GLU A 232 13.85 -10.38 23.05
CA GLU A 232 12.89 -11.48 23.04
C GLU A 232 13.40 -12.64 22.18
N LEU A 233 13.28 -13.87 22.69
CA LEU A 233 13.61 -15.10 21.93
C LEU A 233 12.50 -15.48 20.93
N ILE A 234 11.47 -14.65 20.80
CA ILE A 234 10.29 -14.90 19.96
C ILE A 234 10.56 -14.38 18.55
N THR A 235 10.39 -15.24 17.54
CA THR A 235 10.50 -14.88 16.13
C THR A 235 9.13 -14.57 15.53
N PHE A 236 9.10 -13.81 14.42
CA PHE A 236 7.84 -13.52 13.72
C PHE A 236 7.10 -14.80 13.32
N GLN A 237 7.81 -15.83 12.85
CA GLN A 237 7.20 -17.10 12.44
C GLN A 237 6.42 -17.79 13.56
N GLN A 238 6.90 -17.70 14.81
CA GLN A 238 6.31 -18.39 15.95
C GLN A 238 4.91 -17.87 16.30
N ILE A 239 4.61 -16.60 16.01
CA ILE A 239 3.32 -15.98 16.34
C ILE A 239 2.47 -15.64 15.11
N TYR A 240 3.03 -15.75 13.90
CA TYR A 240 2.34 -15.35 12.68
C TYR A 240 1.12 -16.26 12.39
N VAL A 241 -0.01 -15.66 12.02
CA VAL A 241 -1.19 -16.34 11.48
C VAL A 241 -1.51 -15.74 10.12
N SER A 242 -2.01 -16.56 9.19
CA SER A 242 -2.35 -16.13 7.84
C SER A 242 -3.65 -15.33 7.87
N LEU A 243 -3.56 -14.05 7.54
CA LEU A 243 -4.64 -13.08 7.70
C LEU A 243 -5.67 -13.19 6.57
N GLU A 244 -6.82 -12.57 6.76
CA GLU A 244 -7.89 -12.49 5.75
C GLU A 244 -7.93 -11.15 5.06
N VAL A 245 -8.43 -11.16 3.82
CA VAL A 245 -8.60 -9.99 2.97
C VAL A 245 -9.96 -9.92 2.31
N LYS A 246 -10.40 -8.69 2.01
CA LYS A 246 -11.53 -8.40 1.11
C LYS A 246 -11.11 -7.51 -0.06
N PRO A 247 -11.80 -7.52 -1.21
CA PRO A 247 -11.55 -6.58 -2.30
C PRO A 247 -11.70 -5.12 -1.85
N GLY A 248 -10.76 -4.26 -2.24
CA GLY A 248 -10.69 -2.87 -1.78
C GLY A 248 -11.65 -1.89 -2.48
N ASN A 249 -12.32 -2.30 -3.57
CA ASN A 249 -13.05 -1.39 -4.48
C ASN A 249 -14.59 -1.43 -4.35
N LYS A 250 -15.19 -2.18 -3.41
CA LYS A 250 -16.65 -2.44 -3.43
C LYS A 250 -17.29 -2.54 -2.03
N LYS A 251 -18.59 -2.20 -1.98
CA LYS A 251 -19.46 -2.19 -0.77
C LYS A 251 -19.48 -3.55 -0.05
N ASP A 252 -19.75 -3.49 1.25
CA ASP A 252 -19.90 -4.63 2.16
C ASP A 252 -20.78 -5.75 1.57
N GLY A 253 -20.27 -6.99 1.57
CA GLY A 253 -21.00 -8.19 1.13
C GLY A 253 -20.19 -9.24 0.34
N GLU A 254 -18.94 -8.96 -0.05
CA GLU A 254 -18.07 -9.97 -0.70
C GLU A 254 -17.32 -10.84 0.32
N TYR A 255 -17.03 -12.09 -0.06
CA TYR A 255 -16.40 -13.10 0.81
C TYR A 255 -14.95 -12.76 1.16
N ALA A 256 -14.56 -12.97 2.42
CA ALA A 256 -13.17 -12.92 2.84
C ALA A 256 -12.38 -14.09 2.21
N ASP A 257 -11.14 -13.82 1.82
CA ASP A 257 -10.20 -14.84 1.35
C ASP A 257 -8.92 -14.82 2.21
N ASN A 258 -8.24 -15.95 2.28
CA ASN A 258 -6.94 -16.04 2.94
C ASN A 258 -5.89 -15.25 2.12
N LEU A 259 -5.12 -14.40 2.78
CA LEU A 259 -4.22 -13.45 2.12
C LEU A 259 -3.14 -14.12 1.28
N GLU A 260 -2.48 -15.16 1.80
CA GLU A 260 -1.47 -15.93 1.08
C GLU A 260 -2.08 -16.73 -0.08
N ALA A 261 -3.27 -17.31 0.12
CA ALA A 261 -3.99 -18.03 -0.92
C ALA A 261 -4.39 -17.10 -2.06
N TRP A 262 -4.93 -15.93 -1.74
CA TRP A 262 -5.24 -14.87 -2.69
C TRP A 262 -4.00 -14.47 -3.49
N ALA A 263 -2.90 -14.15 -2.81
CA ALA A 263 -1.66 -13.74 -3.47
C ALA A 263 -1.12 -14.85 -4.40
N LYS A 264 -1.08 -16.11 -3.94
CA LYS A 264 -0.62 -17.24 -4.78
C LYS A 264 -1.51 -17.46 -5.99
N ARG A 265 -2.82 -17.42 -5.81
CA ARG A 265 -3.80 -17.63 -6.89
C ARG A 265 -3.59 -16.61 -7.99
N LEU A 266 -3.45 -15.33 -7.64
CA LEU A 266 -3.21 -14.26 -8.61
C LEU A 266 -1.81 -14.32 -9.26
N LEU A 267 -0.79 -14.78 -8.53
CA LEU A 267 0.54 -14.99 -9.09
C LEU A 267 0.59 -16.13 -10.12
N LEU A 268 -0.28 -17.14 -9.97
CA LEU A 268 -0.34 -18.31 -10.85
C LEU A 268 -1.38 -18.17 -11.97
N ASP A 269 -2.30 -17.22 -11.86
CA ASP A 269 -3.31 -16.92 -12.87
C ASP A 269 -2.68 -16.28 -14.11
N GLN A 270 -2.76 -16.98 -15.25
CA GLN A 270 -2.20 -16.50 -16.52
C GLN A 270 -3.00 -15.34 -17.11
N THR A 271 -4.29 -15.19 -16.74
CA THR A 271 -5.14 -14.11 -17.24
C THR A 271 -4.86 -12.77 -16.55
N LYS A 272 -4.13 -12.78 -15.43
CA LYS A 272 -3.84 -11.60 -14.62
C LYS A 272 -2.36 -11.23 -14.59
N GLN A 273 -1.60 -11.58 -15.64
CA GLN A 273 -0.16 -11.30 -15.69
C GLN A 273 0.16 -9.81 -15.79
N ASP A 274 -0.74 -8.99 -16.29
CA ASP A 274 -0.61 -7.55 -16.37
C ASP A 274 -0.98 -6.84 -15.04
N GLN A 275 -1.50 -7.57 -14.03
CA GLN A 275 -1.99 -6.99 -12.78
C GLN A 275 -0.90 -6.84 -11.71
N VAL A 276 -0.81 -5.63 -11.15
CA VAL A 276 -0.07 -5.30 -9.93
C VAL A 276 -0.96 -5.62 -8.72
N LEU A 277 -0.41 -6.35 -7.75
CA LEU A 277 -1.13 -6.68 -6.52
C LEU A 277 -0.92 -5.58 -5.48
N PHE A 278 -1.98 -5.02 -4.90
CA PHE A 278 -1.88 -4.02 -3.84
C PHE A 278 -2.62 -4.47 -2.57
N ILE A 279 -1.90 -4.55 -1.45
CA ILE A 279 -2.43 -4.91 -0.14
C ILE A 279 -2.46 -3.67 0.76
N GLN A 280 -3.66 -3.23 1.13
CA GLN A 280 -3.86 -2.09 2.01
C GLN A 280 -4.32 -2.51 3.40
N ALA A 281 -3.88 -1.79 4.43
CA ALA A 281 -4.37 -1.96 5.80
C ALA A 281 -3.95 -0.80 6.70
N GLY A 282 -4.63 -0.62 7.84
CA GLY A 282 -4.19 0.26 8.92
C GLY A 282 -2.82 -0.11 9.53
N PRO A 283 -2.26 0.74 10.40
CA PRO A 283 -1.01 0.44 11.13
C PRO A 283 -1.18 -0.80 12.03
N GLY A 284 -0.12 -1.59 12.19
CA GLY A 284 -0.13 -2.78 13.07
C GLY A 284 -0.89 -4.01 12.54
N ARG A 285 -1.51 -3.93 11.35
CA ARG A 285 -2.28 -5.01 10.71
C ARG A 285 -1.45 -6.14 10.07
N GLY A 286 -0.12 -6.10 10.20
CA GLY A 286 0.75 -7.21 9.78
C GLY A 286 1.28 -7.18 8.33
N LYS A 287 1.07 -6.09 7.55
CA LYS A 287 1.55 -5.94 6.16
C LYS A 287 3.01 -6.35 5.95
N SER A 288 3.93 -5.76 6.71
CA SER A 288 5.36 -6.05 6.59
C SER A 288 5.73 -7.45 7.09
N VAL A 289 4.96 -8.02 8.03
CA VAL A 289 5.18 -9.40 8.49
C VAL A 289 4.73 -10.37 7.40
N PHE A 290 3.60 -10.10 6.74
CA PHE A 290 3.16 -10.83 5.56
C PHE A 290 4.25 -10.82 4.48
N CYS A 291 4.82 -9.68 4.10
CA CYS A 291 5.90 -9.62 3.10
C CYS A 291 7.09 -10.53 3.45
N ARG A 292 7.50 -10.56 4.73
CA ARG A 292 8.58 -11.45 5.21
C ARG A 292 8.22 -12.93 5.08
N MET A 293 7.02 -13.31 5.52
CA MET A 293 6.54 -14.70 5.47
C MET A 293 6.33 -15.16 4.04
N PHE A 294 5.69 -14.33 3.23
CA PHE A 294 5.34 -14.63 1.86
C PHE A 294 6.57 -14.70 0.96
N ALA A 295 7.57 -13.82 1.14
CA ALA A 295 8.83 -13.92 0.42
C ALA A 295 9.54 -15.26 0.68
N ASP A 296 9.61 -15.71 1.94
CA ASP A 296 10.17 -17.03 2.26
C ASP A 296 9.31 -18.19 1.76
N GLN A 297 7.99 -18.03 1.78
CA GLN A 297 7.07 -19.01 1.21
C GLN A 297 7.28 -19.17 -0.30
N VAL A 298 7.40 -18.06 -1.05
CA VAL A 298 7.72 -18.07 -2.47
C VAL A 298 9.07 -18.75 -2.69
N ARG A 299 10.10 -18.44 -1.88
CA ARG A 299 11.41 -19.12 -1.95
C ARG A 299 11.30 -20.64 -1.77
N ARG A 300 10.50 -21.12 -0.81
CA ARG A 300 10.37 -22.56 -0.51
C ARG A 300 9.48 -23.30 -1.50
N GLU A 301 8.38 -22.69 -1.90
CA GLU A 301 7.28 -23.37 -2.59
C GLU A 301 7.18 -23.03 -4.08
N LEU A 302 7.66 -21.86 -4.52
CA LEU A 302 7.46 -21.38 -5.88
C LEU A 302 8.76 -21.10 -6.63
N HIS A 303 9.88 -20.81 -5.97
CA HIS A 303 11.18 -20.67 -6.64
C HIS A 303 11.63 -22.03 -7.22
N PRO A 304 12.11 -22.08 -8.48
CA PRO A 304 12.49 -20.97 -9.36
C PRO A 304 11.44 -20.50 -10.37
N ILE A 305 10.16 -20.85 -10.22
CA ILE A 305 9.08 -20.23 -11.03
C ILE A 305 9.04 -18.72 -10.79
N TRP A 306 9.11 -18.34 -9.51
CA TRP A 306 9.19 -16.95 -9.06
C TRP A 306 10.33 -16.79 -8.07
N THR A 307 11.17 -15.79 -8.29
CA THR A 307 12.28 -15.43 -7.42
C THR A 307 11.89 -14.20 -6.61
N PRO A 308 11.68 -14.32 -5.28
CA PRO A 308 11.21 -13.21 -4.46
C PRO A 308 12.33 -12.20 -4.24
N ILE A 309 12.03 -10.92 -4.48
CA ILE A 309 12.88 -9.78 -4.16
C ILE A 309 12.11 -8.89 -3.20
N LEU A 310 12.57 -8.81 -1.95
CA LEU A 310 11.92 -8.00 -0.92
C LEU A 310 12.62 -6.64 -0.81
N ILE A 311 11.86 -5.56 -1.03
CA ILE A 311 12.32 -4.18 -0.98
C ILE A 311 11.42 -3.40 -0.02
N ARG A 312 12.02 -2.73 0.97
CA ARG A 312 11.29 -1.74 1.77
C ARG A 312 11.31 -0.43 1.01
N LEU A 313 10.14 0.13 0.70
CA LEU A 313 10.02 1.32 -0.13
C LEU A 313 10.67 2.56 0.50
N ARG A 314 10.74 2.63 1.83
CA ARG A 314 11.50 3.65 2.56
C ARG A 314 13.01 3.64 2.27
N ASP A 315 13.57 2.50 1.87
CA ASP A 315 15.00 2.38 1.58
C ASP A 315 15.34 2.99 0.19
N ILE A 316 14.32 3.39 -0.57
CA ILE A 316 14.45 4.13 -1.83
C ILE A 316 14.58 5.61 -1.51
N ILE A 317 15.79 6.13 -1.63
CA ILE A 317 16.10 7.55 -1.33
C ILE A 317 16.00 8.42 -2.59
N THR A 318 16.35 7.87 -3.76
CA THR A 318 16.42 8.56 -5.04
C THR A 318 15.62 7.80 -6.10
N PHE A 319 14.74 8.50 -6.83
CA PHE A 319 14.05 7.94 -7.99
C PHE A 319 14.84 8.21 -9.26
N GLU A 320 15.12 7.15 -9.99
CA GLU A 320 15.76 7.24 -11.30
C GLU A 320 14.73 7.51 -12.41
N ASN A 321 15.22 7.71 -13.63
CA ASN A 321 14.39 8.00 -14.81
C ASN A 321 13.44 6.84 -15.20
N SER A 322 13.65 5.64 -14.67
CA SER A 322 12.76 4.48 -14.84
C SER A 322 12.72 3.62 -13.57
N LEU A 323 11.65 2.82 -13.40
CA LEU A 323 11.54 1.90 -12.27
C LEU A 323 12.63 0.83 -12.32
N GLU A 324 13.00 0.35 -13.51
CA GLU A 324 14.13 -0.56 -13.68
C GLU A 324 15.43 0.00 -13.08
N ASN A 325 15.77 1.25 -13.40
CA ASN A 325 16.97 1.90 -12.87
C ASN A 325 16.87 2.10 -11.35
N THR A 326 15.67 2.42 -10.87
CA THR A 326 15.40 2.56 -9.43
C THR A 326 15.60 1.22 -8.71
N LEU A 327 15.06 0.12 -9.25
CA LEU A 327 15.26 -1.24 -8.71
C LEU A 327 16.74 -1.64 -8.74
N LYS A 328 17.47 -1.33 -9.82
CA LYS A 328 18.92 -1.59 -9.95
C LYS A 328 19.71 -0.84 -8.87
N ALA A 329 19.36 0.42 -8.60
CA ALA A 329 19.99 1.25 -7.58
C ALA A 329 19.73 0.77 -6.15
N VAL A 330 18.56 0.18 -5.88
CA VAL A 330 18.12 -0.22 -4.53
C VAL A 330 18.58 -1.63 -4.17
N ILE A 331 18.49 -2.60 -5.09
CA ILE A 331 18.82 -4.01 -4.80
C ILE A 331 20.32 -4.16 -4.49
N LYS A 332 21.19 -3.46 -5.23
CA LYS A 332 22.66 -3.43 -5.03
C LYS A 332 23.35 -4.80 -4.97
N GLU A 333 22.70 -5.88 -5.39
CA GLU A 333 23.29 -7.23 -5.47
C GLU A 333 24.00 -7.45 -6.81
N ASP A 334 25.01 -8.32 -6.82
CA ASP A 334 25.89 -8.53 -7.98
C ASP A 334 25.14 -9.08 -9.20
N PHE A 335 24.11 -9.92 -8.99
CA PHE A 335 23.25 -10.46 -10.05
C PHE A 335 22.38 -9.41 -10.76
N VAL A 336 22.29 -8.19 -10.20
CA VAL A 336 21.58 -7.03 -10.78
C VAL A 336 22.55 -5.98 -11.30
N LYS A 337 23.63 -5.70 -10.55
CA LYS A 337 24.64 -4.69 -10.92
C LYS A 337 25.42 -5.07 -12.19
N ASN A 338 25.75 -6.35 -12.33
CA ASN A 338 26.67 -6.83 -13.36
C ASN A 338 25.96 -7.42 -14.59
N ASP A 339 24.63 -7.38 -14.63
CA ASP A 339 23.80 -7.94 -15.71
C ASP A 339 22.81 -6.87 -16.20
N ASP A 340 23.17 -6.18 -17.29
CA ASP A 340 22.30 -5.16 -17.92
C ASP A 340 21.02 -5.77 -18.51
N GLY A 341 20.97 -7.09 -18.72
CA GLY A 341 19.80 -7.80 -19.22
C GLY A 341 19.04 -8.56 -18.13
N TRP A 342 19.26 -8.27 -16.84
CA TRP A 342 18.77 -9.10 -15.74
C TRP A 342 17.25 -9.29 -15.73
N LEU A 343 16.48 -8.27 -16.12
CA LEU A 343 15.02 -8.31 -16.26
C LEU A 343 14.54 -8.90 -17.60
N THR A 344 15.41 -9.10 -18.59
CA THR A 344 15.02 -9.65 -19.90
C THR A 344 15.33 -11.14 -20.04
N ASN A 345 15.97 -11.73 -19.03
CA ASN A 345 16.32 -13.15 -19.03
C ASN A 345 15.07 -14.01 -18.75
N LYS A 346 14.61 -14.74 -19.77
CA LYS A 346 13.46 -15.64 -19.68
C LYS A 346 13.58 -16.76 -18.63
N ASN A 347 14.81 -17.13 -18.25
CA ASN A 347 15.07 -18.18 -17.27
C ASN A 347 14.99 -17.70 -15.81
N THR A 348 14.77 -16.40 -15.57
CA THR A 348 14.58 -15.88 -14.21
C THR A 348 13.40 -14.91 -14.17
N ARG A 349 12.36 -15.25 -13.41
CA ARG A 349 11.22 -14.36 -13.18
C ARG A 349 11.27 -13.85 -11.75
N TYR A 350 11.12 -12.54 -11.58
CA TYR A 350 11.14 -11.90 -10.27
C TYR A 350 9.72 -11.60 -9.79
N LEU A 351 9.51 -11.80 -8.49
CA LEU A 351 8.39 -11.25 -7.74
C LEU A 351 8.95 -10.13 -6.85
N PHE A 352 8.66 -8.88 -7.19
CA PHE A 352 9.03 -7.73 -6.39
C PHE A 352 7.98 -7.49 -5.29
N LEU A 353 8.37 -7.69 -4.04
CA LEU A 353 7.57 -7.32 -2.87
C LEU A 353 8.04 -5.95 -2.39
N LEU A 354 7.22 -4.93 -2.65
CA LEU A 354 7.46 -3.54 -2.33
C LEU A 354 6.70 -3.17 -1.05
N ASP A 355 7.38 -3.20 0.09
CA ASP A 355 6.78 -3.03 1.41
C ASP A 355 6.79 -1.56 1.87
N GLY A 356 5.61 -1.00 2.16
CA GLY A 356 5.45 0.32 2.80
C GLY A 356 5.28 1.51 1.83
N PHE A 357 4.25 1.50 0.99
CA PHE A 357 3.96 2.56 0.02
C PHE A 357 3.73 3.95 0.67
N ASP A 358 3.13 3.99 1.87
CA ASP A 358 2.96 5.21 2.65
C ASP A 358 4.26 5.80 3.21
N GLU A 359 5.38 5.09 3.02
CA GLU A 359 6.70 5.43 3.56
C GLU A 359 7.69 5.84 2.46
N LEU A 360 7.19 5.99 1.24
CA LEU A 360 7.99 6.36 0.08
C LEU A 360 8.49 7.81 0.24
N VAL A 361 9.81 7.98 0.30
CA VAL A 361 10.43 9.30 0.38
C VAL A 361 10.64 9.85 -1.02
N LEU A 362 9.69 10.67 -1.51
CA LEU A 362 9.81 11.29 -2.83
C LEU A 362 10.77 12.48 -2.80
N GLU A 363 11.89 12.36 -3.52
CA GLU A 363 12.87 13.43 -3.67
C GLU A 363 12.26 14.63 -4.42
N ARG A 364 12.36 15.83 -3.83
CA ARG A 364 11.79 17.07 -4.37
C ARG A 364 12.44 17.61 -5.66
N ARG A 365 13.44 16.92 -6.22
CA ARG A 365 14.13 17.35 -7.46
C ARG A 365 13.59 16.68 -8.72
N ASN A 366 12.95 15.52 -8.58
CA ASN A 366 12.17 14.89 -9.65
C ASN A 366 10.69 15.13 -9.36
N ILE A 367 9.93 15.56 -10.37
CA ILE A 367 8.49 15.88 -10.30
C ILE A 367 7.65 14.61 -10.08
N LYS A 368 8.20 13.54 -9.49
CA LYS A 368 7.50 12.26 -9.29
C LYS A 368 6.64 12.34 -8.02
N THR A 369 5.33 12.28 -8.20
CA THR A 369 4.31 12.11 -7.16
C THR A 369 4.11 10.63 -6.80
N LEU A 370 3.34 10.33 -5.75
CA LEU A 370 2.93 8.94 -5.44
C LEU A 370 2.16 8.29 -6.60
N GLN A 371 1.37 9.10 -7.33
CA GLN A 371 0.68 8.69 -8.55
C GLN A 371 1.68 8.28 -9.64
N ASP A 372 2.72 9.08 -9.88
CA ASP A 372 3.72 8.78 -10.90
C ASP A 372 4.43 7.46 -10.61
N PHE A 373 4.72 7.18 -9.34
CA PHE A 373 5.31 5.91 -8.95
C PHE A 373 4.38 4.73 -9.26
N LEU A 374 3.11 4.78 -8.87
CA LEU A 374 2.17 3.70 -9.18
C LEU A 374 1.93 3.56 -10.68
N THR A 375 1.91 4.67 -11.41
CA THR A 375 1.81 4.67 -12.87
C THR A 375 3.01 3.97 -13.50
N GLU A 376 4.20 4.27 -13.02
CA GLU A 376 5.45 3.64 -13.47
C GLU A 376 5.50 2.15 -13.14
N VAL A 377 5.02 1.74 -11.96
CA VAL A 377 4.89 0.33 -11.58
C VAL A 377 3.84 -0.38 -12.44
N GLY A 378 2.69 0.25 -12.68
CA GLY A 378 1.63 -0.27 -13.56
C GLY A 378 2.13 -0.45 -14.99
N GLN A 379 2.89 0.51 -15.50
CA GLN A 379 3.50 0.42 -16.83
C GLN A 379 4.58 -0.67 -16.88
N PHE A 380 5.47 -0.74 -15.89
CA PHE A 380 6.46 -1.80 -15.78
C PHE A 380 5.81 -3.19 -15.78
N GLN A 381 4.72 -3.37 -15.06
CA GLN A 381 4.00 -4.65 -15.03
C GLN A 381 3.46 -5.04 -16.42
N LYS A 382 2.91 -4.07 -17.18
CA LYS A 382 2.45 -4.28 -18.57
C LYS A 382 3.59 -4.59 -19.53
N ASP A 383 4.65 -3.77 -19.49
CA ASP A 383 5.80 -3.91 -20.38
C ASP A 383 6.43 -5.30 -20.28
N TYR A 384 6.53 -5.85 -19.06
CA TYR A 384 7.11 -7.17 -18.83
C TYR A 384 6.09 -8.32 -18.92
N SER A 385 4.78 -8.06 -18.84
CA SER A 385 3.77 -9.08 -19.16
C SER A 385 3.68 -9.35 -20.66
N ASP A 386 3.93 -8.34 -21.49
CA ASP A 386 3.88 -8.45 -22.96
C ASP A 386 5.09 -9.21 -23.55
N ILE A 387 6.19 -9.33 -22.80
CA ILE A 387 7.38 -10.06 -23.25
C ILE A 387 7.20 -11.56 -22.97
N PRO A 388 7.08 -12.41 -24.01
CA PRO A 388 6.84 -13.83 -23.81
C PRO A 388 7.98 -14.50 -23.02
N GLY A 389 7.65 -15.03 -21.85
CA GLY A 389 8.56 -15.81 -21.00
C GLY A 389 9.25 -15.07 -19.85
N VAL A 390 9.13 -13.74 -19.77
CA VAL A 390 9.76 -12.93 -18.71
C VAL A 390 8.80 -12.66 -17.55
N GLY A 391 7.62 -12.10 -17.86
CA GLY A 391 6.42 -12.07 -17.01
C GLY A 391 6.62 -11.72 -15.54
N HIS A 392 7.48 -10.76 -15.17
CA HIS A 392 7.72 -10.39 -13.77
C HIS A 392 6.44 -9.94 -13.05
N ARG A 393 6.40 -10.04 -11.71
CA ARG A 393 5.23 -9.62 -10.91
C ARG A 393 5.61 -8.62 -9.83
N VAL A 394 4.72 -7.66 -9.57
CA VAL A 394 4.87 -6.68 -8.50
C VAL A 394 3.71 -6.79 -7.49
N LEU A 395 4.08 -6.84 -6.21
CA LEU A 395 3.19 -6.77 -5.07
C LEU A 395 3.59 -5.59 -4.19
N ILE A 396 2.64 -4.73 -3.86
CA ILE A 396 2.84 -3.53 -3.05
C ILE A 396 2.02 -3.63 -1.76
N THR A 397 2.57 -3.18 -0.64
CA THR A 397 1.80 -2.98 0.60
C THR A 397 1.73 -1.49 0.96
N GLY A 398 0.63 -1.03 1.56
CA GLY A 398 0.50 0.37 2.00
C GLY A 398 -0.65 0.62 2.98
N ARG A 399 -0.76 1.85 3.50
CA ARG A 399 -1.96 2.30 4.24
C ARG A 399 -3.08 2.68 3.25
N SER A 400 -4.33 2.38 3.59
CA SER A 400 -5.51 2.73 2.77
C SER A 400 -5.57 4.24 2.51
N LEU A 401 -5.21 5.06 3.51
CA LEU A 401 -5.18 6.52 3.41
C LEU A 401 -4.22 7.05 2.32
N ALA A 402 -3.13 6.33 2.02
CA ALA A 402 -2.18 6.75 0.99
C ALA A 402 -2.73 6.55 -0.43
N LEU A 403 -3.76 5.73 -0.61
CA LEU A 403 -4.42 5.53 -1.89
C LEU A 403 -5.63 6.43 -2.09
N HIS A 404 -6.28 6.91 -1.02
CA HIS A 404 -7.45 7.79 -1.11
C HIS A 404 -7.21 9.02 -2.00
N SER A 405 -5.95 9.46 -2.13
CA SER A 405 -5.63 10.61 -2.96
C SER A 405 -5.37 10.39 -4.43
N ILE A 406 -5.45 9.14 -4.89
CA ILE A 406 -5.13 8.77 -6.27
C ILE A 406 -6.05 7.67 -6.80
N GLU A 407 -7.16 7.35 -6.13
CA GLU A 407 -8.00 6.18 -6.45
C GLU A 407 -8.54 6.19 -7.88
N THR A 408 -8.94 7.36 -8.39
CA THR A 408 -9.37 7.55 -9.79
C THR A 408 -8.25 7.48 -10.81
N TRP A 409 -7.02 7.71 -10.39
CA TRP A 409 -5.83 7.75 -11.23
C TRP A 409 -4.97 6.50 -11.08
N LEU A 410 -5.45 5.50 -10.32
CA LEU A 410 -4.81 4.22 -10.27
C LEU A 410 -4.81 3.61 -11.67
N PRO A 411 -3.67 3.10 -12.15
CA PRO A 411 -3.64 2.28 -13.34
C PRO A 411 -4.72 1.18 -13.27
N ASP A 412 -5.46 0.99 -14.37
CA ASP A 412 -6.54 -0.01 -14.45
C ASP A 412 -6.09 -1.45 -14.15
N ASN A 413 -4.77 -1.68 -14.13
CA ASN A 413 -4.14 -2.96 -13.81
C ASN A 413 -3.65 -3.07 -12.35
N ILE A 414 -4.25 -2.34 -11.41
CA ILE A 414 -3.99 -2.51 -9.96
C ILE A 414 -5.15 -3.25 -9.30
N GLU A 415 -4.89 -4.46 -8.81
CA GLU A 415 -5.85 -5.25 -8.05
C GLU A 415 -5.64 -5.04 -6.54
N ARG A 416 -6.64 -4.45 -5.88
CA ARG A 416 -6.56 -4.01 -4.47
C ARG A 416 -7.31 -4.93 -3.53
N VAL A 417 -6.69 -5.22 -2.38
CA VAL A 417 -7.34 -5.89 -1.25
C VAL A 417 -7.01 -5.22 0.08
N GLU A 418 -7.95 -5.27 1.02
CA GLU A 418 -7.82 -4.76 2.37
C GLU A 418 -7.71 -5.89 3.39
N ILE A 419 -6.71 -5.84 4.28
CA ILE A 419 -6.55 -6.79 5.39
C ILE A 419 -7.62 -6.53 6.45
N LEU A 420 -8.38 -7.57 6.78
CA LEU A 420 -9.44 -7.54 7.79
C LEU A 420 -8.88 -7.68 9.22
N PRO A 421 -9.62 -7.21 10.25
CA PRO A 421 -9.39 -7.64 11.62
C PRO A 421 -9.43 -9.16 11.76
N MET A 422 -8.60 -9.71 12.66
CA MET A 422 -8.68 -11.12 12.99
C MET A 422 -10.08 -11.43 13.54
N ASP A 423 -10.73 -12.40 12.93
CA ASP A 423 -11.94 -12.98 13.48
C ASP A 423 -11.60 -13.91 14.65
N ASP A 424 -12.63 -14.49 15.26
CA ASP A 424 -12.45 -15.36 16.42
C ASP A 424 -11.61 -16.60 16.08
N GLU A 425 -11.73 -17.15 14.86
CA GLU A 425 -10.99 -18.33 14.43
C GLU A 425 -9.49 -18.05 14.31
N LEU A 426 -9.11 -16.98 13.62
CA LEU A 426 -7.72 -16.55 13.48
C LEU A 426 -7.10 -16.21 14.83
N GLN A 427 -7.87 -15.57 15.73
CA GLN A 427 -7.40 -15.28 17.08
C GLN A 427 -7.14 -16.57 17.87
N GLN A 428 -7.98 -17.60 17.74
CA GLN A 428 -7.72 -18.91 18.35
C GLN A 428 -6.46 -19.58 17.79
N GLN A 429 -6.24 -19.53 16.47
CA GLN A 429 -4.99 -20.03 15.89
C GLN A 429 -3.77 -19.30 16.45
N TRP A 430 -3.88 -17.98 16.67
CA TRP A 430 -2.83 -17.19 17.29
C TRP A 430 -2.60 -17.61 18.76
N PHE A 431 -3.66 -17.84 19.54
CA PHE A 431 -3.54 -18.30 20.92
C PHE A 431 -2.89 -19.68 21.04
N VAL A 432 -3.16 -20.60 20.12
CA VAL A 432 -2.49 -21.92 20.10
C VAL A 432 -0.99 -21.76 19.91
N LYS A 433 -0.58 -20.86 19.02
CA LYS A 433 0.84 -20.52 18.81
C LYS A 433 1.46 -19.85 20.04
N TRP A 434 0.74 -18.92 20.66
CA TRP A 434 1.18 -18.25 21.87
C TRP A 434 1.33 -19.23 23.05
N GLU A 435 0.42 -20.21 23.16
CA GLU A 435 0.49 -21.26 24.17
C GLU A 435 1.77 -22.08 24.10
N ALA A 436 2.23 -22.40 22.89
CA ALA A 436 3.49 -23.11 22.68
C ALA A 436 4.71 -22.31 23.21
N ILE A 437 4.58 -20.99 23.35
CA ILE A 437 5.62 -20.09 23.84
C ILE A 437 5.53 -19.89 25.36
N VAL A 438 4.33 -19.64 25.90
CA VAL A 438 4.14 -19.22 27.31
C VAL A 438 3.56 -20.29 28.23
N GLY A 439 3.05 -21.39 27.67
CA GLY A 439 2.35 -22.47 28.37
C GLY A 439 0.85 -22.23 28.55
N ALA A 440 0.10 -23.33 28.66
CA ALA A 440 -1.37 -23.36 28.75
C ALA A 440 -1.93 -22.44 29.84
N THR A 441 -1.37 -22.47 31.05
CA THR A 441 -1.87 -21.69 32.18
C THR A 441 -1.86 -20.19 31.91
N LYS A 442 -0.76 -19.66 31.36
CA LYS A 442 -0.63 -18.22 31.06
C LYS A 442 -1.50 -17.81 29.88
N ASN A 443 -1.60 -18.67 28.86
CA ASN A 443 -2.46 -18.43 27.71
C ASN A 443 -3.94 -18.40 28.10
N GLN A 444 -4.41 -19.38 28.88
CA GLN A 444 -5.78 -19.43 29.36
C GLN A 444 -6.14 -18.22 30.24
N ALA A 445 -5.21 -17.79 31.11
CA ALA A 445 -5.41 -16.58 31.91
C ALA A 445 -5.52 -15.32 31.03
N PHE A 446 -4.71 -15.21 29.96
CA PHE A 446 -4.81 -14.08 29.03
C PHE A 446 -6.13 -14.08 28.25
N GLN A 447 -6.57 -15.24 27.77
CA GLN A 447 -7.87 -15.36 27.11
C GLN A 447 -9.02 -15.04 28.06
N ALA A 448 -8.91 -15.41 29.34
CA ALA A 448 -9.90 -15.06 30.35
C ALA A 448 -9.97 -13.53 30.56
N LEU A 449 -8.82 -12.84 30.57
CA LEU A 449 -8.78 -11.37 30.64
C LEU A 449 -9.51 -10.72 29.45
N LEU A 450 -9.34 -11.23 28.22
CA LEU A 450 -10.03 -10.68 27.05
C LEU A 450 -11.54 -10.96 27.06
N LYS A 451 -11.94 -12.11 27.62
CA LYS A 451 -13.34 -12.54 27.74
C LYS A 451 -14.03 -12.04 29.03
N ASP A 452 -13.32 -11.32 29.88
CA ASP A 452 -13.86 -10.76 31.11
C ASP A 452 -15.00 -9.79 30.77
N LYS A 453 -16.06 -9.81 31.58
CA LYS A 453 -17.22 -8.91 31.41
C LYS A 453 -16.84 -7.45 31.65
N ASP A 454 -15.83 -7.22 32.47
CA ASP A 454 -15.32 -5.88 32.80
C ASP A 454 -14.25 -5.42 31.79
N CYS A 455 -13.86 -6.27 30.83
CA CYS A 455 -12.95 -5.88 29.74
C CYS A 455 -13.72 -5.07 28.68
N PRO A 456 -13.33 -3.80 28.41
CA PRO A 456 -14.07 -2.98 27.46
C PRO A 456 -14.04 -3.57 26.04
N GLY A 457 -15.19 -3.56 25.35
CA GLY A 457 -15.29 -4.06 23.97
C GLY A 457 -14.28 -3.43 23.00
N ARG A 458 -13.86 -2.18 23.25
CA ARG A 458 -12.79 -1.53 22.47
C ARG A 458 -11.42 -2.21 22.62
N VAL A 459 -11.09 -2.79 23.78
CA VAL A 459 -9.86 -3.58 23.97
C VAL A 459 -9.96 -4.89 23.18
N GLN A 460 -11.13 -5.52 23.16
CA GLN A 460 -11.38 -6.74 22.39
C GLN A 460 -11.23 -6.48 20.88
N GLU A 461 -11.75 -5.35 20.37
CA GLU A 461 -11.55 -4.93 18.98
C GLU A 461 -10.08 -4.66 18.64
N LEU A 462 -9.33 -4.00 19.54
CA LEU A 462 -7.89 -3.79 19.36
C LEU A 462 -7.10 -5.11 19.41
N ALA A 463 -7.55 -6.09 20.19
CA ALA A 463 -6.96 -7.43 20.23
C ALA A 463 -7.17 -8.22 18.93
N LYS A 464 -7.97 -7.72 17.98
CA LYS A 464 -8.06 -8.26 16.61
C LYS A 464 -6.96 -7.72 15.69
N GLU A 465 -6.10 -6.82 16.17
CA GLU A 465 -4.89 -6.36 15.47
C GLU A 465 -3.66 -7.15 15.92
N PRO A 466 -2.87 -7.76 15.01
CA PRO A 466 -1.74 -8.61 15.38
C PRO A 466 -0.72 -7.94 16.32
N LEU A 467 -0.39 -6.67 16.08
CA LEU A 467 0.55 -5.93 16.93
C LEU A 467 0.03 -5.72 18.35
N LEU A 468 -1.21 -5.26 18.48
CA LEU A 468 -1.80 -4.96 19.79
C LEU A 468 -2.12 -6.24 20.57
N LEU A 469 -2.55 -7.30 19.88
CA LEU A 469 -2.73 -8.62 20.49
C LEU A 469 -1.42 -9.13 21.10
N TYR A 470 -0.33 -9.06 20.36
CA TYR A 470 0.99 -9.45 20.86
C TYR A 470 1.43 -8.60 22.06
N LEU A 471 1.27 -7.26 22.00
CA LEU A 471 1.65 -6.38 23.11
C LEU A 471 0.84 -6.68 24.39
N LEU A 472 -0.47 -6.84 24.26
CA LEU A 472 -1.36 -7.25 25.36
C LEU A 472 -0.94 -8.59 25.96
N ALA A 473 -0.70 -9.60 25.11
CA ALA A 473 -0.33 -10.94 25.53
C ALA A 473 1.03 -10.97 26.24
N ALA A 474 2.00 -10.22 25.71
CA ALA A 474 3.35 -10.16 26.26
C ALA A 474 3.40 -9.39 27.60
N MET A 475 2.63 -8.30 27.73
CA MET A 475 2.47 -7.60 29.01
C MET A 475 1.73 -8.45 30.06
N HIS A 476 0.70 -9.19 29.64
CA HIS A 476 -0.03 -10.09 30.53
C HIS A 476 0.84 -11.27 31.00
N ARG A 477 1.63 -11.89 30.11
CA ARG A 477 2.61 -12.93 30.45
C ARG A 477 3.54 -12.51 31.60
N ASP A 478 3.84 -11.22 31.65
CA ASP A 478 4.75 -10.58 32.60
C ASP A 478 4.01 -9.84 33.75
N GLU A 479 2.71 -10.10 33.91
CA GLU A 479 1.85 -9.60 34.99
C GLU A 479 1.76 -8.06 35.09
N ARG A 480 1.85 -7.37 33.95
CA ARG A 480 1.85 -5.89 33.89
C ARG A 480 0.53 -5.26 33.49
N ILE A 481 -0.43 -6.07 33.06
CA ILE A 481 -1.73 -5.58 32.63
C ILE A 481 -2.84 -6.40 33.27
N LYS A 482 -3.87 -5.71 33.72
CA LYS A 482 -5.07 -6.31 34.32
C LYS A 482 -6.33 -5.63 33.75
N VAL A 483 -7.48 -6.23 33.98
CA VAL A 483 -8.77 -5.70 33.48
C VAL A 483 -9.06 -4.32 34.05
N GLU A 484 -8.71 -4.08 35.33
CA GLU A 484 -8.97 -2.81 36.01
C GLU A 484 -8.19 -1.63 35.41
N ASP A 485 -7.09 -1.90 34.69
CA ASP A 485 -6.31 -0.87 33.99
C ASP A 485 -7.13 -0.17 32.88
N PHE A 486 -8.25 -0.76 32.47
CA PHE A 486 -9.11 -0.28 31.38
C PHE A 486 -10.47 0.27 31.84
N ALA A 487 -10.75 0.30 33.15
CA ALA A 487 -12.09 0.51 33.69
C ALA A 487 -12.70 1.91 33.41
N GLU A 488 -11.91 2.92 33.04
CA GLU A 488 -12.38 4.32 32.94
C GLU A 488 -11.89 5.11 31.71
N VAL A 489 -11.41 4.47 30.63
CA VAL A 489 -10.56 5.19 29.65
C VAL A 489 -11.19 5.43 28.27
N ILE A 490 -11.14 6.70 27.84
CA ILE A 490 -11.62 7.23 26.54
C ILE A 490 -10.89 6.58 25.33
N SER A 491 -9.65 6.11 25.49
CA SER A 491 -8.87 5.44 24.45
C SER A 491 -8.02 4.26 24.98
N ALA A 492 -8.52 3.04 24.79
CA ALA A 492 -7.85 1.80 25.17
C ALA A 492 -6.45 1.63 24.55
N LYS A 493 -6.26 2.07 23.30
CA LYS A 493 -4.98 1.96 22.57
C LYS A 493 -3.86 2.74 23.26
N ILE A 494 -4.17 3.92 23.82
CA ILE A 494 -3.19 4.73 24.56
C ILE A 494 -2.79 4.07 25.86
N VAL A 495 -3.74 3.48 26.58
CA VAL A 495 -3.44 2.72 27.80
C VAL A 495 -2.48 1.58 27.49
N ILE A 496 -2.72 0.84 26.40
CA ILE A 496 -1.84 -0.24 25.95
C ILE A 496 -0.43 0.29 25.72
N TYR A 497 -0.25 1.42 25.03
CA TYR A 497 1.08 1.98 24.79
C TYR A 497 1.74 2.60 26.03
N GLU A 498 0.99 3.24 26.92
CA GLU A 498 1.50 3.74 28.21
C GLU A 498 2.00 2.57 29.07
N LYS A 499 1.20 1.50 29.15
CA LYS A 499 1.56 0.27 29.86
C LYS A 499 2.71 -0.45 29.18
N ALA A 500 2.75 -0.47 27.85
CA ALA A 500 3.87 -1.05 27.12
C ALA A 500 5.15 -0.27 27.43
N LEU A 501 5.12 1.06 27.40
CA LEU A 501 6.25 1.91 27.77
C LEU A 501 6.71 1.64 29.20
N ASP A 502 5.81 1.65 30.19
CA ASP A 502 6.14 1.31 31.59
C ASP A 502 6.71 -0.12 31.71
N TRP A 503 6.13 -1.07 30.98
CA TRP A 503 6.62 -2.44 30.93
C TRP A 503 8.02 -2.53 30.35
N VAL A 504 8.34 -1.82 29.27
CA VAL A 504 9.70 -1.79 28.74
C VAL A 504 10.66 -1.15 29.75
N LEU A 505 10.26 -0.04 30.37
CA LEU A 505 11.06 0.67 31.39
C LEU A 505 11.32 -0.18 32.64
N THR A 506 10.39 -1.07 33.02
CA THR A 506 10.46 -1.84 34.28
C THR A 506 10.90 -3.29 34.13
N LYS A 507 10.65 -3.95 32.99
CA LYS A 507 10.92 -5.38 32.75
C LYS A 507 12.39 -5.71 32.50
N GLN A 508 13.19 -4.79 31.95
CA GLN A 508 14.55 -5.09 31.46
C GLN A 508 15.62 -5.39 32.54
N ARG A 509 15.26 -5.86 33.73
CA ARG A 509 16.18 -6.14 34.85
C ARG A 509 16.80 -7.54 34.77
N LYS A 510 17.61 -7.85 33.76
CA LYS A 510 18.61 -8.94 33.86
C LYS A 510 19.81 -8.47 34.71
N PRO A 511 20.46 -9.33 35.52
CA PRO A 511 21.31 -8.88 36.63
C PRO A 511 22.60 -8.14 36.24
N LEU A 512 23.11 -8.30 35.00
CA LEU A 512 24.49 -7.90 34.67
C LEU A 512 24.64 -6.72 33.70
N LEU A 513 23.74 -6.53 32.72
CA LEU A 513 23.85 -5.40 31.77
C LEU A 513 23.15 -4.13 32.27
N ASN A 514 22.02 -4.28 32.98
CA ASN A 514 21.13 -3.15 33.25
C ASN A 514 21.29 -2.52 34.64
N GLN A 515 21.85 -3.19 35.66
CA GLN A 515 21.96 -2.59 37.01
C GLN A 515 22.69 -1.23 37.06
N LYS A 516 23.59 -0.95 36.09
CA LYS A 516 24.35 0.31 36.03
C LYS A 516 23.60 1.47 35.35
N LEU A 517 22.77 1.17 34.34
CA LEU A 517 21.86 2.12 33.68
C LEU A 517 20.51 2.26 34.42
N THR A 518 19.98 1.18 35.01
CA THR A 518 18.68 1.13 35.72
C THR A 518 18.77 1.47 37.22
N GLY A 519 19.92 1.96 37.70
CA GLY A 519 20.02 2.63 39.00
C GLY A 519 19.53 4.10 38.96
N GLN A 520 18.94 4.51 37.83
CA GLN A 520 18.51 5.86 37.48
C GLN A 520 16.98 5.99 37.62
N GLU A 521 16.45 7.20 37.77
CA GLU A 521 15.01 7.41 37.94
C GLU A 521 14.24 7.08 36.64
N THR A 522 13.11 6.38 36.74
CA THR A 522 12.27 5.98 35.59
C THR A 522 11.86 7.15 34.70
N LYS A 523 11.80 8.36 35.26
CA LYS A 523 11.47 9.60 34.55
C LYS A 523 12.53 10.00 33.53
N ASP A 524 13.80 9.80 33.84
CA ASP A 524 14.88 10.24 32.95
C ASP A 524 15.02 9.33 31.73
N LEU A 525 14.81 8.03 31.92
CA LEU A 525 14.81 7.08 30.81
C LEU A 525 13.61 7.29 29.88
N GLN A 526 12.45 7.61 30.44
CA GLN A 526 11.29 8.03 29.68
C GLN A 526 11.60 9.30 28.86
N ARG A 527 12.37 10.25 29.41
CA ARG A 527 12.81 11.45 28.69
C ARG A 527 13.65 11.11 27.47
N ILE A 528 14.62 10.20 27.61
CA ILE A 528 15.45 9.73 26.49
C ILE A 528 14.58 9.10 25.39
N LEU A 529 13.62 8.24 25.75
CA LEU A 529 12.75 7.57 24.77
C LEU A 529 11.80 8.51 24.04
N THR A 530 11.25 9.50 24.75
CA THR A 530 10.34 10.49 24.16
C THR A 530 11.09 11.47 23.24
N GLU A 531 12.33 11.85 23.59
CA GLU A 531 13.21 12.58 22.67
C GLU A 531 13.64 11.72 21.47
N ALA A 532 13.93 10.44 21.66
CA ALA A 532 14.20 9.52 20.54
C ALA A 532 12.99 9.40 19.60
N GLY A 533 11.78 9.28 20.15
CA GLY A 533 10.52 9.32 19.40
C GLY A 533 10.37 10.58 18.55
N LEU A 534 10.63 11.74 19.16
CA LEU A 534 10.62 13.02 18.46
C LEU A 534 11.68 13.07 17.35
N CYS A 535 12.93 12.68 17.63
CA CYS A 535 14.02 12.69 16.64
C CYS A 535 13.72 11.79 15.45
N VAL A 536 13.11 10.62 15.67
CA VAL A 536 12.74 9.71 14.59
C VAL A 536 11.70 10.38 13.68
N VAL A 537 10.66 10.97 14.25
CA VAL A 537 9.66 11.70 13.44
C VAL A 537 10.30 12.90 12.71
N GLN A 538 11.20 13.63 13.39
CA GLN A 538 11.93 14.78 12.84
C GLN A 538 13.08 14.44 11.90
N SER A 539 13.43 13.16 11.70
CA SER A 539 14.40 12.78 10.67
C SER A 539 13.72 12.52 9.33
N GLY A 540 12.40 12.39 9.30
CA GLY A 540 11.62 12.08 8.09
C GLY A 540 11.74 10.62 7.66
N GLY A 541 12.27 9.77 8.53
CA GLY A 541 12.29 8.33 8.38
C GLY A 541 11.87 7.65 9.68
N GLU A 542 12.14 6.36 9.80
CA GLU A 542 11.90 5.62 11.06
C GLU A 542 13.16 5.44 11.90
N CYS A 543 14.25 6.09 11.51
CA CYS A 543 15.49 6.07 12.26
C CYS A 543 15.99 7.48 12.61
N ALA A 544 16.63 7.60 13.77
CA ALA A 544 17.31 8.81 14.21
C ALA A 544 18.80 8.52 14.39
N ALA A 545 19.65 9.49 14.02
CA ALA A 545 21.06 9.44 14.39
C ALA A 545 21.19 9.55 15.92
N ILE A 546 22.07 8.76 16.52
CA ILE A 546 22.27 8.80 17.97
C ILE A 546 22.79 10.17 18.41
N SER A 547 23.67 10.79 17.61
CA SER A 547 24.18 12.14 17.83
C SER A 547 23.08 13.21 17.92
N MET A 548 21.99 13.05 17.16
CA MET A 548 20.83 13.94 17.22
C MET A 548 20.12 13.85 18.58
N ILE A 549 19.98 12.65 19.12
CA ILE A 549 19.38 12.42 20.44
C ILE A 549 20.29 13.01 21.53
N GLU A 550 21.59 12.75 21.46
CA GLU A 550 22.57 13.28 22.42
C GLU A 550 22.56 14.80 22.47
N GLU A 551 22.58 15.48 21.32
CA GLU A 551 22.58 16.94 21.24
C GLU A 551 21.35 17.57 21.90
N ARG A 552 20.15 16.99 21.69
CA ARG A 552 18.91 17.46 22.34
C ARG A 552 18.92 17.26 23.85
N LEU A 553 19.53 16.17 24.31
CA LEU A 553 19.65 15.86 25.73
C LEU A 553 20.74 16.70 26.43
N GLN A 554 21.65 17.39 25.72
CA GLN A 554 22.70 18.20 26.36
C GLN A 554 22.18 19.33 27.24
N SER A 555 20.98 19.84 26.95
CA SER A 555 20.32 20.90 27.71
C SER A 555 19.65 20.39 29.00
N ASP A 556 19.46 19.07 29.11
CA ASP A 556 18.88 18.42 30.28
C ASP A 556 20.01 17.90 31.18
N ALA A 557 20.25 18.59 32.30
CA ALA A 557 21.32 18.24 33.22
C ALA A 557 21.17 16.83 33.81
N SER A 558 19.93 16.34 33.99
CA SER A 558 19.67 14.99 34.45
C SER A 558 20.05 14.00 33.35
N ALA A 559 19.44 14.10 32.17
CA ALA A 559 19.70 13.18 31.06
C ALA A 559 21.19 13.17 30.65
N LYS A 560 21.84 14.33 30.61
CA LYS A 560 23.29 14.45 30.35
C LYS A 560 24.13 13.70 31.39
N ALA A 561 23.85 13.88 32.68
CA ALA A 561 24.59 13.18 33.74
C ALA A 561 24.40 11.65 33.64
N LEU A 562 23.23 11.19 33.17
CA LEU A 562 22.96 9.78 32.95
C LEU A 562 23.70 9.21 31.76
N LEU A 563 23.76 9.93 30.65
CA LEU A 563 24.54 9.55 29.48
C LEU A 563 26.04 9.48 29.81
N GLU A 564 26.58 10.51 30.46
CA GLU A 564 28.00 10.55 30.88
C GLU A 564 28.34 9.41 31.85
N LYS A 565 27.43 9.09 32.78
CA LYS A 565 27.60 7.96 33.70
C LYS A 565 27.54 6.62 32.95
N ALA A 566 26.61 6.48 32.00
CA ALA A 566 26.48 5.27 31.21
C ALA A 566 27.68 5.03 30.29
N GLU A 567 28.22 6.07 29.64
CA GLU A 567 29.43 6.00 28.82
C GLU A 567 30.65 5.57 29.63
N LYS A 568 30.80 6.11 30.86
CA LYS A 568 31.88 5.72 31.76
C LYS A 568 31.81 4.25 32.19
N ASP A 569 30.60 3.69 32.29
CA ASP A 569 30.35 2.34 32.80
C ASP A 569 30.27 1.26 31.71
N LEU A 570 29.86 1.62 30.49
CA LEU A 570 29.58 0.70 29.37
C LEU A 570 30.47 0.95 28.12
N GLY A 571 31.26 2.01 28.11
CA GLY A 571 32.12 2.42 26.98
C GLY A 571 31.40 3.30 25.95
N GLU A 572 32.13 3.68 24.88
CA GLU A 572 31.55 4.36 23.72
C GLU A 572 30.41 3.49 23.16
N SER A 573 29.23 4.07 22.91
CA SER A 573 27.94 3.42 22.53
C SER A 573 26.96 3.04 23.65
N ALA A 574 27.12 3.56 24.88
CA ALA A 574 26.19 3.32 25.98
C ALA A 574 24.72 3.66 25.65
N LEU A 575 24.46 4.78 24.95
CA LEU A 575 23.12 5.15 24.48
C LEU A 575 22.61 4.20 23.39
N LYS A 576 23.48 3.75 22.46
CA LYS A 576 23.15 2.73 21.45
C LYS A 576 22.70 1.43 22.11
N ASN A 577 23.42 0.98 23.13
CA ASN A 577 23.11 -0.25 23.87
C ASN A 577 21.86 -0.09 24.72
N ALA A 578 21.68 1.06 25.38
CA ALA A 578 20.45 1.38 26.10
C ALA A 578 19.24 1.33 25.15
N LEU A 579 19.26 2.13 24.08
CA LEU A 579 18.20 2.20 23.07
C LEU A 579 17.95 0.86 22.37
N ALA A 580 18.99 0.10 22.05
CA ALA A 580 18.88 -1.25 21.46
C ALA A 580 18.07 -2.21 22.34
N THR A 581 17.98 -1.95 23.64
CA THR A 581 17.20 -2.72 24.60
C THR A 581 15.70 -2.30 24.54
N PHE A 582 15.37 -1.04 24.20
CA PHE A 582 14.02 -0.44 24.20
C PHE A 582 13.25 -0.56 22.89
N TYR A 583 13.23 -1.74 22.25
CA TYR A 583 12.53 -1.93 20.96
C TYR A 583 13.08 -1.05 19.84
N LEU A 584 14.35 -0.63 19.95
CA LEU A 584 15.05 0.00 18.84
C LEU A 584 16.06 -1.00 18.26
N GLN A 585 16.04 -1.25 16.95
CA GLN A 585 17.12 -1.98 16.29
C GLN A 585 18.21 -0.98 15.90
N THR A 586 19.45 -1.46 15.73
CA THR A 586 20.45 -0.69 15.00
C THR A 586 19.91 -0.46 13.61
N GLY A 587 19.71 0.80 13.22
CA GLY A 587 19.17 1.13 11.90
C GLY A 587 20.07 0.60 10.78
N SER A 588 19.56 0.61 9.55
CA SER A 588 20.32 0.17 8.36
C SER A 588 21.62 0.97 8.13
N LYS A 589 21.77 2.14 8.78
CA LYS A 589 22.96 2.99 8.77
C LYS A 589 23.70 2.89 10.11
N ASP A 590 25.02 2.81 10.05
CA ASP A 590 25.86 2.77 11.26
C ASP A 590 25.64 4.03 12.12
N GLY A 591 25.49 3.86 13.43
CA GLY A 591 25.22 4.98 14.36
C GLY A 591 23.77 5.49 14.45
N SER A 592 22.78 4.78 13.90
CA SER A 592 21.35 5.14 13.99
C SER A 592 20.49 4.15 14.79
N VAL A 593 19.36 4.61 15.31
CA VAL A 593 18.35 3.80 16.03
C VAL A 593 17.01 3.84 15.30
N GLU A 594 16.32 2.70 15.17
CA GLU A 594 15.02 2.56 14.48
C GLU A 594 14.02 1.84 15.38
N PHE A 595 12.76 2.32 15.48
CA PHE A 595 11.74 1.63 16.30
C PHE A 595 11.26 0.35 15.61
N CYS A 596 11.17 -0.77 16.35
CA CYS A 596 10.57 -2.02 15.86
C CYS A 596 9.12 -1.81 15.36
N HIS A 597 8.44 -0.80 15.90
CA HIS A 597 7.06 -0.45 15.56
C HIS A 597 6.90 1.06 15.38
N LYS A 598 6.66 1.51 14.15
CA LYS A 598 6.39 2.91 13.78
C LYS A 598 5.41 3.60 14.73
N SER A 599 4.27 2.95 15.01
CA SER A 599 3.22 3.56 15.81
C SER A 599 3.59 3.77 17.28
N PHE A 600 4.55 3.00 17.81
CA PHE A 600 5.10 3.26 19.13
C PHE A 600 6.03 4.48 19.13
N GLY A 601 6.82 4.67 18.08
CA GLY A 601 7.60 5.90 17.87
C GLY A 601 6.72 7.15 17.74
N GLU A 602 5.63 7.06 16.97
CA GLU A 602 4.59 8.10 16.84
C GLU A 602 3.96 8.44 18.20
N PHE A 603 3.65 7.43 19.02
CA PHE A 603 3.14 7.61 20.37
C PHE A 603 4.15 8.31 21.30
N LEU A 604 5.43 7.95 21.25
CA LEU A 604 6.48 8.60 22.05
C LEU A 604 6.69 10.06 21.63
N CYS A 605 6.63 10.35 20.33
CA CYS A 605 6.64 11.71 19.81
C CYS A 605 5.44 12.51 20.34
N ALA A 606 4.23 11.95 20.26
CA ALA A 606 3.03 12.58 20.81
C ALA A 606 3.17 12.87 22.33
N LYS A 607 3.72 11.93 23.09
CA LYS A 607 3.99 12.12 24.53
C LYS A 607 4.96 13.26 24.79
N ARG A 608 6.01 13.38 23.97
CA ARG A 608 6.98 14.49 24.05
C ARG A 608 6.36 15.84 23.75
N ILE A 609 5.53 15.92 22.71
CA ILE A 609 4.83 17.15 22.31
C ILE A 609 3.87 17.56 23.44
N LYS A 610 3.07 16.61 23.97
CA LYS A 610 2.14 16.82 25.08
C LYS A 610 2.79 17.52 26.28
N GLU A 611 3.99 17.07 26.69
CA GLU A 611 4.72 17.67 27.81
C GLU A 611 4.98 19.17 27.61
N SER A 612 5.39 19.58 26.41
CA SER A 612 5.60 21.00 26.08
C SER A 612 4.28 21.76 25.98
N LEU A 613 3.24 21.20 25.35
CA LEU A 613 1.92 21.87 25.26
C LEU A 613 1.35 22.21 26.64
N ILE A 614 1.48 21.31 27.62
CA ILE A 614 1.06 21.57 29.00
C ILE A 614 1.92 22.69 29.60
N ASN A 615 3.25 22.60 29.44
CA ASN A 615 4.17 23.60 29.97
C ASN A 615 3.90 25.01 29.42
N TRP A 616 3.50 25.11 28.15
CA TRP A 616 3.15 26.39 27.50
C TRP A 616 1.92 27.08 28.11
N THR A 617 1.14 26.39 28.93
CA THR A 617 -0.08 26.97 29.52
C THR A 617 0.03 27.23 31.02
N LYS A 618 1.14 26.85 31.65
CA LYS A 618 1.31 27.01 33.10
C LYS A 618 1.33 28.50 33.47
N PRO A 619 0.56 28.92 34.49
CA PRO A 619 0.52 30.31 34.91
C PRO A 619 1.88 30.75 35.48
N GLY A 620 2.31 31.95 35.13
CA GLY A 620 3.56 32.53 35.63
C GLY A 620 3.42 33.22 36.99
N SER A 621 4.52 33.82 37.45
CA SER A 621 4.55 34.66 38.65
C SER A 621 3.80 36.00 38.44
N GLN A 622 3.56 36.80 39.49
CA GLN A 622 2.72 38.03 39.46
C GLN A 622 2.98 39.04 38.31
N ARG A 623 4.13 39.00 37.63
CA ARG A 623 4.47 39.90 36.50
C ARG A 623 4.42 39.24 35.11
N GLN A 624 4.29 37.92 35.02
CA GLN A 624 4.33 37.16 33.77
C GLN A 624 3.08 36.28 33.67
N LYS A 625 2.34 36.39 32.55
CA LYS A 625 1.08 35.64 32.37
C LYS A 625 1.30 34.12 32.40
N PHE A 626 2.40 33.65 31.79
CA PHE A 626 2.79 32.25 31.71
C PHE A 626 4.18 32.02 32.31
N ASP A 627 4.49 30.79 32.70
CA ASP A 627 5.78 30.42 33.31
C ASP A 627 6.96 30.57 32.31
N ILE A 628 6.71 30.29 31.03
CA ILE A 628 7.68 30.48 29.95
C ILE A 628 7.52 31.84 29.25
N LEU A 629 8.63 32.40 28.79
CA LEU A 629 8.65 33.63 27.99
C LEU A 629 8.16 33.38 26.56
N ASP A 630 7.64 34.40 25.88
CA ASP A 630 7.14 34.25 24.51
C ASP A 630 8.26 33.89 23.52
N GLU A 631 9.48 34.40 23.70
CA GLU A 631 10.62 33.99 22.87
C GLU A 631 10.97 32.50 23.03
N GLN A 632 10.81 31.96 24.25
CA GLN A 632 11.04 30.55 24.52
C GLN A 632 9.92 29.70 23.91
N PHE A 633 8.67 30.14 24.05
CA PHE A 633 7.51 29.50 23.42
C PHE A 633 7.65 29.41 21.91
N ASP A 634 7.97 30.52 21.25
CA ASP A 634 8.17 30.56 19.79
C ASP A 634 9.29 29.60 19.37
N TRP A 635 10.41 29.55 20.11
CA TRP A 635 11.49 28.60 19.84
C TRP A 635 11.06 27.14 20.04
N GLU A 636 10.38 26.80 21.14
CA GLU A 636 9.92 25.43 21.39
C GLU A 636 8.94 24.96 20.30
N ILE A 637 8.14 25.85 19.72
CA ILE A 637 7.32 25.53 18.54
C ILE A 637 8.19 25.11 17.36
N TYR A 638 9.19 25.90 16.98
CA TYR A 638 10.12 25.53 15.89
C TYR A 638 10.90 24.26 16.22
N ASP A 639 11.32 24.10 17.48
CA ASP A 639 12.10 22.96 17.90
C ASP A 639 11.30 21.65 17.81
N LEU A 640 10.01 21.66 18.14
CA LEU A 640 9.17 20.46 18.14
C LEU A 640 8.49 20.21 16.79
N LEU A 641 8.09 21.27 16.09
CA LEU A 641 7.19 21.21 14.94
C LEU A 641 7.86 21.61 13.61
N GLY A 642 9.15 21.94 13.62
CA GLY A 642 9.87 22.45 12.44
C GLY A 642 10.41 21.42 11.45
N TYR A 643 10.02 20.15 11.55
CA TYR A 643 10.39 19.13 10.57
C TYR A 643 9.30 18.10 10.35
N GLY A 644 8.91 17.90 9.09
CA GLY A 644 7.89 16.93 8.70
C GLY A 644 6.48 17.37 9.12
N GLY A 645 5.46 16.81 8.48
CA GLY A 645 4.07 17.00 8.90
C GLY A 645 3.73 16.06 10.05
N LEU A 646 2.96 16.52 11.03
CA LEU A 646 2.36 15.63 12.03
C LEU A 646 1.43 14.64 11.33
N THR A 647 1.65 13.34 11.56
CA THR A 647 0.78 12.30 11.00
C THR A 647 -0.55 12.26 11.75
N PRO A 648 -1.64 11.77 11.13
CA PRO A 648 -2.91 11.55 11.81
C PRO A 648 -2.78 10.72 13.08
N GLU A 649 -1.89 9.72 13.09
CA GLU A 649 -1.65 8.89 14.27
C GLU A 649 -1.01 9.66 15.43
N ILE A 650 0.00 10.51 15.16
CA ILE A 650 0.63 11.34 16.20
C ILE A 650 -0.42 12.26 16.82
N VAL A 651 -1.25 12.88 15.99
CA VAL A 651 -2.29 13.81 16.41
C VAL A 651 -3.39 13.11 17.21
N GLU A 652 -3.80 11.90 16.81
CA GLU A 652 -4.75 11.08 17.56
C GLU A 652 -4.20 10.75 18.96
N TYR A 653 -2.95 10.29 19.04
CA TYR A 653 -2.29 10.01 20.32
C TYR A 653 -2.18 11.26 21.19
N LEU A 654 -1.72 12.36 20.62
CA LEU A 654 -1.55 13.63 21.31
C LEU A 654 -2.87 14.12 21.89
N THR A 655 -3.92 14.14 21.08
CA THR A 655 -5.26 14.60 21.45
C THR A 655 -5.81 13.79 22.62
N ALA A 656 -5.74 12.46 22.56
CA ALA A 656 -6.27 11.65 23.65
C ALA A 656 -5.36 11.61 24.89
N LEU A 657 -4.04 11.82 24.75
CA LEU A 657 -3.13 12.06 25.88
C LEU A 657 -3.41 13.38 26.61
N LEU A 658 -3.80 14.43 25.88
CA LEU A 658 -4.20 15.72 26.44
C LEU A 658 -5.57 15.65 27.15
N LYS A 659 -6.55 14.93 26.57
CA LYS A 659 -7.88 14.74 27.20
C LYS A 659 -7.82 14.06 28.56
N LYS A 660 -6.85 13.17 28.76
CA LYS A 660 -6.65 12.47 30.04
C LYS A 660 -6.02 13.36 31.12
N ASP A 661 -5.44 14.49 30.74
CA ASP A 661 -4.69 15.34 31.64
C ASP A 661 -5.58 16.40 32.30
N GLY A 662 -5.79 16.28 33.62
CA GLY A 662 -6.68 17.16 34.38
C GLY A 662 -6.17 18.61 34.50
N GLU A 663 -4.93 18.90 34.13
CA GLU A 663 -4.36 20.25 34.15
C GLU A 663 -4.41 20.95 32.78
N PHE A 664 -5.06 20.32 31.78
CA PHE A 664 -5.00 20.81 30.40
C PHE A 664 -5.85 22.08 30.16
N ARG A 665 -5.16 23.22 30.04
CA ARG A 665 -5.70 24.56 29.79
C ARG A 665 -5.89 24.86 28.30
N GLN A 666 -6.97 24.34 27.75
CA GLN A 666 -7.23 24.34 26.30
C GLN A 666 -7.44 25.73 25.70
N VAL A 667 -8.16 26.60 26.42
CA VAL A 667 -8.46 27.95 25.94
C VAL A 667 -7.17 28.77 25.85
N GLU A 668 -6.32 28.71 26.88
CA GLU A 668 -5.03 29.40 26.87
C GLU A 668 -4.07 28.84 25.82
N LEU A 669 -4.04 27.51 25.63
CA LEU A 669 -3.22 26.91 24.57
C LEU A 669 -3.68 27.40 23.19
N PHE A 670 -4.98 27.35 22.93
CA PHE A 670 -5.58 27.79 21.67
C PHE A 670 -5.20 29.24 21.37
N GLN A 671 -5.39 30.16 22.33
CA GLN A 671 -5.05 31.58 22.17
C GLN A 671 -3.57 31.81 21.83
N ARG A 672 -2.65 31.10 22.50
CA ARG A 672 -1.20 31.25 22.22
C ARG A 672 -0.82 30.69 20.86
N LEU A 673 -1.39 29.55 20.46
CA LEU A 673 -1.14 28.94 19.15
C LEU A 673 -1.76 29.77 18.02
N GLU A 674 -2.93 30.36 18.23
CA GLU A 674 -3.59 31.22 17.26
C GLU A 674 -2.80 32.51 17.04
N ASP A 675 -2.31 33.15 18.11
CA ASP A 675 -1.41 34.30 18.01
C ASP A 675 -0.14 33.97 17.20
N PHE A 676 0.52 32.85 17.53
CA PHE A 676 1.67 32.37 16.75
C PHE A 676 1.32 32.13 15.28
N TYR A 677 0.18 31.48 15.00
CA TYR A 677 -0.27 31.18 13.64
C TYR A 677 -0.50 32.44 12.80
N LEU A 678 -1.11 33.48 13.39
CA LEU A 678 -1.33 34.77 12.72
C LEU A 678 0.00 35.47 12.42
N ARG A 679 0.90 35.58 13.41
CA ARG A 679 2.25 36.15 13.26
C ARG A 679 3.08 35.39 12.21
N TRP A 680 2.96 34.07 12.19
CA TRP A 680 3.59 33.22 11.17
C TRP A 680 3.01 33.48 9.77
N CYS A 681 1.68 33.56 9.63
CA CYS A 681 1.01 33.87 8.37
C CYS A 681 1.41 35.24 7.79
N ASP A 682 1.70 36.20 8.66
CA ASP A 682 2.15 37.55 8.29
C ASP A 682 3.66 37.64 8.02
N GLY A 683 4.39 36.53 8.18
CA GLY A 683 5.83 36.43 7.90
C GLY A 683 6.74 36.97 9.01
N GLU A 684 6.19 37.36 10.17
CA GLU A 684 6.94 38.00 11.26
C GLU A 684 8.16 37.16 11.68
N LEU A 685 7.98 35.84 11.80
CA LEU A 685 8.99 34.93 12.34
C LEU A 685 10.12 34.64 11.35
N ILE A 686 9.81 34.58 10.05
CA ILE A 686 10.80 34.33 9.00
C ILE A 686 11.56 35.60 8.58
N ASP A 687 10.91 36.76 8.68
CA ASP A 687 11.49 38.07 8.35
C ASP A 687 12.15 38.75 9.56
N ALA A 688 12.05 38.16 10.76
CA ALA A 688 12.66 38.66 11.97
C ALA A 688 14.19 38.85 11.80
N PRO A 689 14.77 39.95 12.32
CA PRO A 689 16.20 40.16 12.28
C PRO A 689 16.94 39.08 13.10
N PRO A 690 18.12 38.62 12.65
CA PRO A 690 18.92 37.66 13.39
C PRO A 690 19.19 38.14 14.81
N LYS A 691 18.93 37.28 15.80
CA LYS A 691 19.25 37.55 17.20
C LYS A 691 19.88 36.35 17.87
N LYS A 692 20.64 36.61 18.94
CA LYS A 692 21.17 35.57 19.80
C LYS A 692 20.10 35.17 20.81
N LEU A 693 19.76 33.89 20.84
CA LEU A 693 18.85 33.32 21.83
C LEU A 693 19.69 32.80 23.00
N PHE A 694 19.58 33.44 24.16
CA PHE A 694 20.45 33.15 25.31
C PHE A 694 20.10 31.85 26.05
N PHE A 695 18.93 31.28 25.78
CA PHE A 695 18.43 30.04 26.37
C PHE A 695 18.72 28.80 25.51
N ILE A 696 19.35 28.95 24.34
CA ILE A 696 19.83 27.84 23.52
C ILE A 696 21.35 27.91 23.37
N ASN A 697 22.02 26.76 23.37
CA ASN A 697 23.47 26.66 23.22
C ASN A 697 23.90 26.76 21.73
N PHE A 698 23.44 27.79 21.01
CA PHE A 698 23.87 28.06 19.63
C PHE A 698 24.80 29.28 19.53
N PRO A 699 25.99 29.15 18.93
CA PRO A 699 26.98 30.22 18.92
C PRO A 699 26.70 31.33 17.89
N GLN A 700 25.84 31.10 16.88
CA GLN A 700 25.59 32.05 15.79
C GLN A 700 24.21 32.71 15.89
N GLU A 701 24.11 33.98 15.48
CA GLU A 701 22.85 34.70 15.36
C GLU A 701 22.00 34.16 14.19
N GLY A 702 20.68 34.20 14.35
CA GLY A 702 19.72 33.77 13.35
C GLY A 702 18.29 34.08 13.80
N ASN A 703 17.34 33.99 12.87
CA ASN A 703 15.92 33.90 13.23
C ASN A 703 15.55 32.45 13.57
N LEU A 704 14.33 32.22 14.06
CA LEU A 704 13.90 30.90 14.55
C LEU A 704 13.98 29.80 13.49
N PRO A 705 13.49 30.01 12.24
CA PRO A 705 13.68 29.04 11.17
C PRO A 705 15.16 28.71 10.88
N GLN A 706 16.05 29.70 10.93
CA GLN A 706 17.49 29.50 10.67
C GLN A 706 18.15 28.68 11.76
N HIS A 707 17.83 28.93 13.03
CA HIS A 707 18.34 28.15 14.16
C HIS A 707 17.92 26.69 14.03
N LYS A 708 16.64 26.41 13.79
CA LYS A 708 16.15 25.03 13.64
C LYS A 708 16.70 24.35 12.39
N MET A 709 16.81 25.06 11.26
CA MET A 709 17.47 24.53 10.06
C MET A 709 18.92 24.12 10.32
N ARG A 710 19.70 24.94 11.04
CA ARG A 710 21.09 24.63 11.38
C ARG A 710 21.18 23.41 12.27
N LEU A 711 20.32 23.33 13.29
CA LEU A 711 20.19 22.16 14.18
C LEU A 711 19.89 20.89 13.38
N LEU A 712 18.94 20.93 12.44
CA LEU A 712 18.60 19.75 11.64
C LEU A 712 19.73 19.33 10.69
N ARG A 713 20.48 20.29 10.13
CA ARG A 713 21.63 20.00 9.24
C ARG A 713 22.82 19.38 9.96
N THR A 714 23.04 19.71 11.22
CA THR A 714 24.06 19.04 12.04
C THR A 714 23.62 17.63 12.44
N GLN A 715 22.31 17.37 12.45
CA GLN A 715 21.71 16.14 13.00
C GLN A 715 21.31 15.10 11.95
N VAL A 716 21.00 15.52 10.73
CA VAL A 716 20.50 14.65 9.65
C VAL A 716 21.50 14.65 8.49
N GLU A 717 22.27 13.57 8.36
CA GLU A 717 23.21 13.34 7.25
C GLU A 717 22.47 13.41 5.90
N ASN A 718 23.03 14.17 4.94
CA ASN A 718 22.46 14.44 3.60
C ASN A 718 21.17 15.28 3.57
N SER A 719 20.82 16.02 4.63
CA SER A 719 19.66 16.92 4.61
C SER A 719 19.93 18.20 3.79
N ASN A 720 19.38 18.27 2.57
CA ASN A 720 19.30 19.51 1.77
C ASN A 720 18.20 20.47 2.28
N LEU A 721 17.98 20.51 3.61
CA LEU A 721 16.82 21.16 4.19
C LEU A 721 16.97 22.68 4.20
N GLY A 722 15.97 23.38 3.68
CA GLY A 722 15.97 24.85 3.56
C GLY A 722 15.24 25.55 4.71
N GLN A 723 15.59 26.81 4.97
CA GLN A 723 14.94 27.65 5.98
C GLN A 723 13.40 27.71 5.80
N ARG A 724 12.92 27.94 4.57
CA ARG A 724 11.48 27.97 4.26
C ARG A 724 10.80 26.64 4.54
N GLN A 725 11.48 25.52 4.34
CA GLN A 725 10.91 24.20 4.60
C GLN A 725 10.64 24.00 6.09
N VAL A 726 11.58 24.40 6.96
CA VAL A 726 11.37 24.40 8.41
C VAL A 726 10.17 25.26 8.79
N ASP A 727 10.14 26.47 8.26
CA ASP A 727 9.11 27.46 8.56
C ASP A 727 7.71 26.99 8.13
N ILE A 728 7.58 26.47 6.91
CA ILE A 728 6.33 25.90 6.40
C ILE A 728 5.86 24.74 7.28
N TYR A 729 6.72 23.76 7.59
CA TYR A 729 6.31 22.64 8.45
C TYR A 729 5.87 23.11 9.84
N THR A 730 6.56 24.11 10.40
CA THR A 730 6.20 24.69 11.70
C THR A 730 4.78 25.24 11.67
N GLY A 731 4.48 26.13 10.71
CA GLY A 731 3.15 26.74 10.61
C GLY A 731 2.04 25.76 10.28
N LEU A 732 2.29 24.79 9.38
CA LEU A 732 1.32 23.75 9.05
C LEU A 732 1.02 22.86 10.27
N ASN A 733 2.03 22.47 11.04
CA ASN A 733 1.84 21.68 12.24
C ASN A 733 1.09 22.45 13.34
N VAL A 734 1.34 23.75 13.50
CA VAL A 734 0.54 24.61 14.39
C VAL A 734 -0.91 24.68 13.91
N MET A 735 -1.14 24.83 12.60
CA MET A 735 -2.48 24.78 12.03
C MET A 735 -3.19 23.45 12.34
N ILE A 736 -2.52 22.30 12.22
CA ILE A 736 -3.08 20.99 12.61
C ILE A 736 -3.53 21.00 14.07
N LEU A 737 -2.69 21.48 14.99
CA LEU A 737 -3.04 21.56 16.41
C LEU A 737 -4.27 22.46 16.66
N LEU A 738 -4.36 23.60 15.97
CA LEU A 738 -5.51 24.50 16.07
C LEU A 738 -6.80 23.85 15.54
N LEU A 739 -6.74 23.13 14.41
CA LEU A 739 -7.88 22.41 13.85
C LEU A 739 -8.38 21.30 14.78
N GLU A 740 -7.47 20.65 15.51
CA GLU A 740 -7.79 19.58 16.45
C GLU A 740 -8.32 20.09 17.78
N LEU A 741 -7.74 21.18 18.30
CA LEU A 741 -8.30 21.89 19.46
C LEU A 741 -9.71 22.38 19.18
N ASN A 742 -9.94 22.94 17.99
CA ASN A 742 -11.27 23.32 17.52
C ASN A 742 -12.23 22.12 17.50
N ARG A 743 -11.87 21.03 16.81
CA ARG A 743 -12.71 19.82 16.75
C ARG A 743 -13.04 19.26 18.13
N TYR A 744 -12.06 19.24 19.03
CA TYR A 744 -12.31 18.82 20.40
C TYR A 744 -13.28 19.75 21.12
N ALA A 745 -13.08 21.07 21.05
CA ALA A 745 -13.94 22.05 21.69
C ALA A 745 -15.38 22.01 21.16
N GLN A 746 -15.58 21.82 19.85
CA GLN A 746 -16.91 21.70 19.25
C GLN A 746 -17.69 20.46 19.73
N SER A 747 -17.01 19.46 20.31
CA SER A 747 -17.65 18.31 20.96
C SER A 747 -18.06 18.55 22.42
N GLN A 748 -17.74 19.71 22.99
CA GLN A 748 -17.95 20.05 24.40
C GLN A 748 -18.79 21.31 24.55
N ASP A 749 -19.93 21.23 25.24
CA ASP A 749 -20.86 22.36 25.37
C ASP A 749 -20.23 23.59 26.06
N GLU A 750 -19.27 23.40 26.96
CA GLU A 750 -18.62 24.47 27.72
C GLU A 750 -17.53 25.23 26.92
N LEU A 751 -17.00 24.61 25.85
CA LEU A 751 -15.82 25.11 25.12
C LEU A 751 -16.14 25.59 23.71
N LYS A 752 -17.23 25.11 23.11
CA LYS A 752 -17.59 25.37 21.71
C LYS A 752 -17.65 26.86 21.33
N ASP A 753 -17.96 27.73 22.29
CA ASP A 753 -18.03 29.18 22.09
C ASP A 753 -16.70 29.90 22.38
N GLN A 754 -15.78 29.25 23.09
CA GLN A 754 -14.50 29.84 23.51
C GLN A 754 -13.34 29.48 22.57
N VAL A 755 -13.45 28.35 21.87
CA VAL A 755 -12.42 27.82 20.97
C VAL A 755 -13.07 27.55 19.61
N VAL A 756 -12.98 28.55 18.74
CA VAL A 756 -13.43 28.46 17.35
C VAL A 756 -12.29 28.92 16.45
N PHE A 757 -11.75 27.99 15.66
CA PHE A 757 -10.64 28.31 14.76
C PHE A 757 -11.13 28.67 13.37
N TYR A 758 -10.73 29.86 12.90
CA TYR A 758 -10.93 30.32 11.54
C TYR A 758 -9.57 30.51 10.87
N PRO A 759 -9.12 29.62 9.96
CA PRO A 759 -7.84 29.77 9.27
C PRO A 759 -7.67 31.12 8.56
N CYS A 760 -8.74 31.69 8.02
CA CYS A 760 -8.73 33.03 7.40
C CYS A 760 -9.06 34.18 8.38
N GLY A 761 -9.20 33.90 9.67
CA GLY A 761 -9.80 34.82 10.66
C GLY A 761 -11.33 34.75 10.64
N GLN A 762 -11.97 35.22 11.71
CA GLN A 762 -13.44 35.26 11.80
C GLN A 762 -13.97 36.33 10.84
N PRO A 763 -14.97 36.04 9.98
CA PRO A 763 -15.58 37.04 9.10
C PRO A 763 -16.02 38.30 9.87
N ASP A 764 -16.00 39.44 9.18
CA ASP A 764 -16.38 40.76 9.73
C ASP A 764 -15.50 41.25 10.91
N THR A 765 -14.34 40.64 11.14
CA THR A 765 -13.34 41.11 12.11
C THR A 765 -12.11 41.69 11.40
N GLU A 766 -11.33 42.51 12.11
CA GLU A 766 -10.07 43.09 11.58
C GLU A 766 -9.03 42.03 11.22
N ASN A 767 -9.13 40.84 11.82
CA ASN A 767 -8.21 39.71 11.58
C ASN A 767 -8.61 38.86 10.36
N PHE A 768 -9.75 39.15 9.71
CA PHE A 768 -10.20 38.42 8.53
C PHE A 768 -9.39 38.81 7.29
N ASP A 769 -8.80 37.81 6.64
CA ASP A 769 -8.27 37.93 5.30
C ASP A 769 -8.66 36.70 4.46
N GLN A 770 -9.60 36.92 3.53
CA GLN A 770 -10.04 35.91 2.57
C GLN A 770 -8.89 35.28 1.77
N PHE A 771 -7.77 35.98 1.56
CA PHE A 771 -6.62 35.47 0.78
C PHE A 771 -5.60 34.71 1.63
N ARG A 772 -5.71 34.69 2.96
CA ARG A 772 -4.68 34.13 3.86
C ARG A 772 -4.36 32.67 3.51
N LEU A 773 -5.38 31.83 3.40
CA LEU A 773 -5.18 30.41 3.09
C LEU A 773 -4.64 30.20 1.67
N GLY A 774 -5.06 31.01 0.70
CA GLY A 774 -4.49 30.99 -0.66
C GLY A 774 -3.02 31.37 -0.70
N ARG A 775 -2.61 32.40 0.07
CA ARG A 775 -1.20 32.80 0.25
C ARG A 775 -0.39 31.69 0.92
N LEU A 776 -0.95 31.05 1.94
CA LEU A 776 -0.35 29.92 2.65
C LEU A 776 -0.12 28.72 1.71
N ILE A 777 -1.12 28.33 0.90
CA ILE A 777 -0.98 27.26 -0.10
C ILE A 777 0.13 27.63 -1.10
N GLY A 778 0.14 28.87 -1.59
CA GLY A 778 1.20 29.37 -2.46
C GLY A 778 2.59 29.34 -1.80
N TYR A 779 2.69 29.63 -0.51
CA TYR A 779 3.94 29.54 0.25
C TYR A 779 4.42 28.09 0.36
N CYS A 780 3.50 27.14 0.57
CA CYS A 780 3.79 25.70 0.60
C CYS A 780 4.38 25.17 -0.71
N HIS A 781 4.09 25.80 -1.86
CA HIS A 781 4.72 25.43 -3.14
C HIS A 781 6.24 25.63 -3.17
N CYS A 782 6.84 26.34 -2.20
CA CYS A 782 8.30 26.37 -2.03
C CYS A 782 8.88 25.00 -1.64
N ILE A 783 8.04 24.10 -1.11
CA ILE A 783 8.38 22.70 -0.84
C ILE A 783 8.12 21.87 -2.10
N ASP A 784 6.85 21.77 -2.48
CA ASP A 784 6.33 21.13 -3.70
C ASP A 784 4.82 21.45 -3.83
N ALA A 785 4.23 21.17 -4.99
CA ALA A 785 2.83 21.52 -5.31
C ALA A 785 1.78 20.77 -4.45
N GLY A 786 2.13 19.65 -3.82
CA GLY A 786 1.25 18.84 -2.98
C GLY A 786 1.54 19.00 -1.48
N ALA A 787 2.44 19.91 -1.09
CA ALA A 787 2.92 20.00 0.28
C ALA A 787 1.81 20.31 1.28
N PHE A 788 0.90 21.22 0.91
CA PHE A 788 -0.24 21.59 1.74
C PHE A 788 -1.20 20.41 1.91
N THR A 789 -1.64 19.78 0.82
CA THR A 789 -2.58 18.66 0.87
C THR A 789 -2.00 17.44 1.57
N ARG A 790 -0.71 17.15 1.38
CA ARG A 790 -0.02 16.04 2.06
C ARG A 790 0.05 16.20 3.58
N VAL A 791 0.18 17.43 4.08
CA VAL A 791 0.35 17.69 5.52
C VAL A 791 -1.00 18.01 6.19
N ILE A 792 -1.83 18.84 5.56
CA ILE A 792 -3.07 19.37 6.13
C ILE A 792 -4.30 18.59 5.65
N GLY A 793 -4.24 17.90 4.51
CA GLY A 793 -5.41 17.38 3.80
C GLY A 793 -6.30 16.46 4.63
N SER A 794 -5.75 15.63 5.51
CA SER A 794 -6.52 14.76 6.40
C SER A 794 -7.17 15.47 7.60
N PHE A 795 -6.79 16.72 7.85
CA PHE A 795 -7.20 17.50 9.03
C PHE A 795 -8.24 18.58 8.73
N LEU A 796 -8.67 18.73 7.46
CA LEU A 796 -9.60 19.79 7.05
C LEU A 796 -11.09 19.49 7.32
N SER A 797 -11.41 18.34 7.91
CA SER A 797 -12.78 18.00 8.31
C SER A 797 -13.29 18.96 9.39
N ASN A 798 -14.56 19.37 9.32
CA ASN A 798 -15.22 20.27 10.27
C ASN A 798 -14.56 21.65 10.39
N THR A 799 -13.81 22.09 9.38
CA THR A 799 -13.09 23.37 9.42
C THR A 799 -13.95 24.53 8.94
N ASN A 800 -13.67 25.72 9.46
CA ASN A 800 -14.40 26.92 9.07
C ASN A 800 -13.63 27.72 8.01
N LEU A 801 -14.01 27.54 6.75
CA LEU A 801 -13.38 28.11 5.56
C LEU A 801 -14.37 29.03 4.81
N ASN A 802 -15.37 29.56 5.50
CA ASN A 802 -16.35 30.44 4.88
C ASN A 802 -15.68 31.72 4.37
N ASP A 803 -16.18 32.22 3.25
CA ASP A 803 -15.68 33.43 2.58
C ASP A 803 -14.20 33.34 2.14
N ALA A 804 -13.55 32.18 2.27
CA ALA A 804 -12.15 31.99 1.87
C ALA A 804 -11.99 32.05 0.34
N ASN A 805 -10.92 32.69 -0.11
CA ASN A 805 -10.53 32.70 -1.52
C ASN A 805 -9.49 31.63 -1.80
N LEU A 806 -9.97 30.53 -2.37
CA LEU A 806 -9.24 29.32 -2.74
C LEU A 806 -9.28 29.10 -4.26
N LYS A 807 -9.37 30.18 -5.03
CA LYS A 807 -9.37 30.13 -6.50
C LYS A 807 -8.11 29.42 -6.98
N SER A 808 -8.29 28.42 -7.84
CA SER A 808 -7.20 27.61 -8.41
C SER A 808 -6.34 26.87 -7.38
N ALA A 809 -6.81 26.71 -6.14
CA ALA A 809 -6.11 25.94 -5.12
C ALA A 809 -6.06 24.46 -5.50
N ASN A 810 -4.94 23.79 -5.19
CA ASN A 810 -4.85 22.34 -5.28
C ASN A 810 -5.33 21.73 -3.95
N LEU A 811 -6.52 21.14 -3.96
CA LEU A 811 -7.20 20.49 -2.84
C LEU A 811 -7.69 19.10 -3.26
N GLY A 812 -6.99 18.45 -4.19
CA GLY A 812 -7.28 17.07 -4.59
C GLY A 812 -7.25 16.15 -3.37
N SER A 813 -8.32 15.39 -3.21
CA SER A 813 -8.44 14.29 -2.26
C SER A 813 -8.24 14.62 -0.78
N VAL A 814 -8.39 15.89 -0.44
CA VAL A 814 -8.42 16.32 0.96
C VAL A 814 -9.72 15.87 1.62
N SER A 815 -9.71 15.76 2.95
CA SER A 815 -10.92 15.55 3.74
C SER A 815 -11.47 16.90 4.20
N LEU A 816 -12.50 17.37 3.51
CA LEU A 816 -13.33 18.55 3.84
C LEU A 816 -14.72 18.14 4.35
N SER A 817 -14.85 16.92 4.87
CA SER A 817 -16.12 16.42 5.41
C SER A 817 -16.64 17.36 6.51
N SER A 818 -17.90 17.74 6.41
CA SER A 818 -18.58 18.70 7.31
C SER A 818 -17.90 20.08 7.42
N ALA A 819 -16.98 20.43 6.51
CA ALA A 819 -16.36 21.75 6.51
C ALA A 819 -17.37 22.82 6.10
N ASN A 820 -17.24 24.02 6.67
CA ASN A 820 -17.99 25.19 6.26
C ASN A 820 -17.22 25.95 5.17
N LEU A 821 -17.65 25.84 3.93
CA LEU A 821 -17.14 26.51 2.73
C LEU A 821 -18.17 27.50 2.15
N SER A 822 -19.14 27.93 2.98
CA SER A 822 -20.18 28.86 2.52
C SER A 822 -19.55 30.16 1.98
N ASN A 823 -20.07 30.64 0.85
CA ASN A 823 -19.56 31.80 0.11
C ASN A 823 -18.09 31.72 -0.37
N ALA A 824 -17.39 30.60 -0.14
CA ALA A 824 -16.00 30.46 -0.53
C ALA A 824 -15.82 30.55 -2.05
N ASN A 825 -14.70 31.11 -2.49
CA ASN A 825 -14.33 31.12 -3.90
C ASN A 825 -13.38 29.96 -4.21
N LEU A 826 -13.93 28.91 -4.81
CA LEU A 826 -13.25 27.69 -5.26
C LEU A 826 -13.19 27.62 -6.80
N SER A 827 -13.33 28.75 -7.50
CA SER A 827 -13.34 28.77 -8.96
C SER A 827 -12.03 28.18 -9.50
N HIS A 828 -12.11 27.23 -10.43
CA HIS A 828 -10.98 26.49 -10.99
C HIS A 828 -10.10 25.74 -9.98
N ALA A 829 -10.56 25.55 -8.73
CA ALA A 829 -9.84 24.74 -7.76
C ALA A 829 -9.85 23.27 -8.19
N ASN A 830 -8.79 22.54 -7.85
CA ASN A 830 -8.77 21.09 -7.95
C ASN A 830 -9.31 20.49 -6.65
N LEU A 831 -10.43 19.78 -6.74
CA LEU A 831 -11.13 19.04 -5.68
C LEU A 831 -11.45 17.61 -6.16
N ASP A 832 -10.73 17.10 -7.16
CA ASP A 832 -10.88 15.72 -7.61
C ASP A 832 -10.68 14.77 -6.42
N ASP A 833 -11.57 13.78 -6.29
CA ASP A 833 -11.64 12.80 -5.18
C ASP A 833 -11.76 13.40 -3.76
N ALA A 834 -11.98 14.70 -3.61
CA ALA A 834 -12.10 15.31 -2.29
C ALA A 834 -13.32 14.75 -1.55
N ASN A 835 -13.15 14.50 -0.24
CA ASN A 835 -14.27 14.17 0.62
C ASN A 835 -14.94 15.47 1.11
N LEU A 836 -16.12 15.78 0.58
CA LEU A 836 -16.96 16.93 0.90
C LEU A 836 -18.30 16.47 1.52
N GLU A 837 -18.35 15.26 2.10
CA GLU A 837 -19.55 14.72 2.72
C GLU A 837 -20.06 15.65 3.82
N ASN A 838 -21.35 15.97 3.80
CA ASN A 838 -22.01 16.93 4.70
C ASN A 838 -21.40 18.35 4.71
N ALA A 839 -20.50 18.69 3.77
CA ALA A 839 -19.88 20.01 3.73
C ALA A 839 -20.92 21.10 3.38
N ASN A 840 -20.77 22.29 3.96
CA ASN A 840 -21.58 23.44 3.62
C ASN A 840 -20.89 24.28 2.54
N LEU A 841 -21.31 24.13 1.30
CA LEU A 841 -20.89 24.88 0.11
C LEU A 841 -21.96 25.88 -0.37
N SER A 842 -22.92 26.26 0.50
CA SER A 842 -23.98 27.18 0.13
C SER A 842 -23.41 28.50 -0.42
N SER A 843 -23.95 28.95 -1.55
CA SER A 843 -23.50 30.15 -2.27
C SER A 843 -22.01 30.18 -2.67
N ALA A 844 -21.29 29.05 -2.59
CA ALA A 844 -19.89 28.97 -3.00
C ALA A 844 -19.72 29.17 -4.52
N LYS A 845 -18.58 29.72 -4.93
CA LYS A 845 -18.21 29.89 -6.34
C LYS A 845 -17.30 28.73 -6.77
N LEU A 846 -17.81 27.80 -7.55
CA LEU A 846 -17.15 26.59 -8.07
C LEU A 846 -17.02 26.64 -9.60
N ILE A 847 -16.96 27.84 -10.18
CA ILE A 847 -16.91 28.05 -11.63
C ILE A 847 -15.70 27.32 -12.21
N GLY A 848 -15.94 26.36 -13.11
CA GLY A 848 -14.88 25.56 -13.73
C GLY A 848 -14.00 24.77 -12.76
N ALA A 849 -14.49 24.47 -11.55
CA ALA A 849 -13.77 23.64 -10.57
C ALA A 849 -13.70 22.17 -11.03
N TYR A 850 -12.64 21.46 -10.64
CA TYR A 850 -12.46 20.03 -10.89
C TYR A 850 -12.93 19.26 -9.64
N LEU A 851 -13.96 18.43 -9.77
CA LEU A 851 -14.65 17.67 -8.73
C LEU A 851 -14.93 16.23 -9.21
N ASN A 852 -14.10 15.71 -10.12
CA ASN A 852 -14.28 14.37 -10.66
C ASN A 852 -14.16 13.36 -9.52
N SER A 853 -15.13 12.45 -9.44
CA SER A 853 -15.25 11.44 -8.37
C SER A 853 -15.24 12.00 -6.94
N ALA A 854 -15.50 13.29 -6.74
CA ALA A 854 -15.61 13.86 -5.41
C ALA A 854 -16.80 13.29 -4.63
N TYR A 855 -16.65 13.14 -3.31
CA TYR A 855 -17.69 12.65 -2.42
C TYR A 855 -18.47 13.82 -1.83
N LEU A 856 -19.63 14.14 -2.39
CA LEU A 856 -20.51 15.26 -2.01
C LEU A 856 -21.80 14.76 -1.34
N ILE A 857 -21.75 13.60 -0.69
CA ILE A 857 -22.92 12.97 -0.05
C ILE A 857 -23.49 13.95 0.98
N ALA A 858 -24.80 14.23 0.87
CA ALA A 858 -25.50 15.16 1.75
C ALA A 858 -24.88 16.59 1.87
N ALA A 859 -24.02 16.98 0.93
CA ALA A 859 -23.43 18.32 0.91
C ALA A 859 -24.51 19.39 0.64
N ASN A 860 -24.37 20.54 1.31
CA ASN A 860 -25.23 21.70 1.05
C ASN A 860 -24.60 22.59 -0.03
N LEU A 861 -25.18 22.59 -1.22
CA LEU A 861 -24.76 23.36 -2.40
C LEU A 861 -25.84 24.36 -2.83
N ILE A 862 -26.74 24.74 -1.92
CA ILE A 862 -27.86 25.63 -2.22
C ILE A 862 -27.32 26.97 -2.75
N GLY A 863 -27.80 27.38 -3.93
CA GLY A 863 -27.36 28.62 -4.59
C GLY A 863 -25.89 28.66 -5.03
N ALA A 864 -25.15 27.54 -4.94
CA ALA A 864 -23.76 27.50 -5.38
C ALA A 864 -23.64 27.68 -6.90
N ASN A 865 -22.53 28.27 -7.34
CA ASN A 865 -22.25 28.45 -8.76
C ASN A 865 -21.20 27.44 -9.27
N LEU A 866 -21.67 26.35 -9.85
CA LEU A 866 -20.89 25.27 -10.47
C LEU A 866 -20.84 25.38 -12.00
N SER A 867 -21.03 26.56 -12.59
CA SER A 867 -21.02 26.70 -14.05
C SER A 867 -19.70 26.20 -14.65
N GLY A 868 -19.76 25.29 -15.61
CA GLY A 868 -18.62 24.66 -16.26
C GLY A 868 -17.79 23.74 -15.36
N ALA A 869 -18.26 23.39 -14.16
CA ALA A 869 -17.52 22.48 -13.27
C ALA A 869 -17.46 21.04 -13.81
N TYR A 870 -16.38 20.34 -13.49
CA TYR A 870 -16.16 18.94 -13.87
C TYR A 870 -16.51 18.03 -12.69
N LEU A 871 -17.63 17.32 -12.76
CA LEU A 871 -18.23 16.47 -11.73
C LEU A 871 -18.42 15.03 -12.24
N SER A 872 -17.58 14.59 -13.18
CA SER A 872 -17.74 13.25 -13.76
C SER A 872 -17.58 12.19 -12.68
N SER A 873 -18.51 11.23 -12.63
CA SER A 873 -18.57 10.17 -11.61
C SER A 873 -18.66 10.64 -10.15
N ALA A 874 -18.91 11.93 -9.88
CA ALA A 874 -19.03 12.46 -8.52
C ALA A 874 -20.25 11.85 -7.79
N ASN A 875 -20.14 11.68 -6.48
CA ASN A 875 -21.23 11.17 -5.65
C ASN A 875 -21.94 12.31 -4.92
N LEU A 876 -23.09 12.73 -5.43
CA LEU A 876 -23.97 13.78 -4.93
C LEU A 876 -25.21 13.22 -4.22
N SER A 877 -25.17 11.97 -3.76
CA SER A 877 -26.33 11.32 -3.14
C SER A 877 -26.80 12.10 -1.92
N GLY A 878 -28.08 12.44 -1.85
CA GLY A 878 -28.68 13.23 -0.77
C GLY A 878 -28.26 14.71 -0.72
N ALA A 879 -27.47 15.20 -1.68
CA ALA A 879 -27.00 16.59 -1.69
C ALA A 879 -28.14 17.61 -1.95
N TYR A 880 -27.98 18.82 -1.43
CA TYR A 880 -28.92 19.93 -1.58
C TYR A 880 -28.40 20.94 -2.61
N LEU A 881 -28.92 20.90 -3.84
CA LEU A 881 -28.54 21.77 -4.96
C LEU A 881 -29.69 22.70 -5.41
N SER A 882 -30.66 22.99 -4.54
CA SER A 882 -31.77 23.85 -4.93
C SER A 882 -31.26 25.23 -5.37
N SER A 883 -31.75 25.72 -6.50
CA SER A 883 -31.31 26.99 -7.12
C SER A 883 -29.81 27.07 -7.46
N ALA A 884 -29.08 25.96 -7.48
CA ALA A 884 -27.67 25.95 -7.89
C ALA A 884 -27.53 26.22 -9.40
N ASN A 885 -26.42 26.85 -9.79
CA ASN A 885 -26.08 27.10 -11.19
C ASN A 885 -25.09 26.04 -11.70
N LEU A 886 -25.51 25.18 -12.61
CA LEU A 886 -24.76 24.07 -13.22
C LEU A 886 -24.70 24.20 -14.75
N ILE A 887 -24.84 25.42 -15.30
CA ILE A 887 -24.72 25.67 -16.75
C ILE A 887 -23.40 25.08 -17.26
N ASP A 888 -23.45 24.34 -18.37
CA ASP A 888 -22.29 23.70 -19.01
C ASP A 888 -21.47 22.75 -18.12
N ALA A 889 -21.98 22.36 -16.94
CA ALA A 889 -21.27 21.44 -16.03
C ALA A 889 -21.24 20.01 -16.59
N ASN A 890 -20.15 19.29 -16.32
CA ASN A 890 -20.01 17.88 -16.71
C ASN A 890 -20.30 16.95 -15.53
N LEU A 891 -21.48 16.34 -15.50
CA LEU A 891 -21.93 15.36 -14.50
C LEU A 891 -22.05 13.95 -15.10
N SER A 892 -21.28 13.62 -16.15
CA SER A 892 -21.34 12.30 -16.78
C SER A 892 -21.06 11.19 -15.76
N GLY A 893 -21.95 10.21 -15.64
CA GLY A 893 -21.84 9.10 -14.70
C GLY A 893 -22.01 9.45 -13.22
N ALA A 894 -22.42 10.68 -12.88
CA ALA A 894 -22.60 11.10 -11.48
C ALA A 894 -23.75 10.35 -10.78
N TYR A 895 -23.59 10.15 -9.47
CA TYR A 895 -24.61 9.55 -8.60
C TYR A 895 -25.40 10.65 -7.90
N LEU A 896 -26.70 10.72 -8.18
CA LEU A 896 -27.62 11.81 -7.80
C LEU A 896 -28.87 11.26 -7.09
N SER A 897 -28.72 10.15 -6.36
CA SER A 897 -29.82 9.55 -5.62
C SER A 897 -30.28 10.41 -4.47
N ASP A 898 -31.60 10.56 -4.27
CA ASP A 898 -32.20 11.38 -3.22
C ASP A 898 -31.74 12.86 -3.23
N THR A 899 -31.16 13.34 -4.33
CA THR A 899 -30.64 14.71 -4.46
C THR A 899 -31.79 15.73 -4.65
N ASN A 900 -31.66 16.93 -4.09
CA ASN A 900 -32.58 18.03 -4.35
C ASN A 900 -31.99 19.03 -5.36
N LEU A 901 -32.48 19.01 -6.60
CA LEU A 901 -32.13 19.91 -7.71
C LEU A 901 -33.28 20.85 -8.10
N SER A 902 -34.26 21.08 -7.21
CA SER A 902 -35.37 21.98 -7.49
C SER A 902 -34.89 23.39 -7.87
N ASP A 903 -35.49 23.96 -8.92
CA ASP A 903 -35.15 25.27 -9.46
C ASP A 903 -33.66 25.42 -9.89
N ALA A 904 -32.89 24.33 -9.98
CA ALA A 904 -31.49 24.38 -10.41
C ALA A 904 -31.38 24.67 -11.91
N ASN A 905 -30.30 25.36 -12.31
CA ASN A 905 -30.02 25.62 -13.71
C ASN A 905 -28.95 24.67 -14.26
N LEU A 906 -29.38 23.64 -14.98
CA LEU A 906 -28.56 22.63 -15.64
C LEU A 906 -28.55 22.81 -17.18
N SER A 907 -28.81 24.02 -17.70
CA SER A 907 -28.85 24.21 -19.15
C SER A 907 -27.51 23.86 -19.79
N SER A 908 -27.54 23.12 -20.88
CA SER A 908 -26.36 22.59 -21.59
C SER A 908 -25.45 21.67 -20.77
N ALA A 909 -25.88 21.22 -19.58
CA ALA A 909 -25.09 20.29 -18.77
C ALA A 909 -24.96 18.90 -19.43
N ASN A 910 -23.82 18.24 -19.22
CA ASN A 910 -23.59 16.87 -19.65
C ASN A 910 -23.93 15.90 -18.51
N LEU A 911 -24.98 15.09 -18.69
CA LEU A 911 -25.53 14.15 -17.70
C LEU A 911 -25.60 12.72 -18.28
N ILE A 912 -24.77 12.41 -19.28
CA ILE A 912 -24.71 11.07 -19.88
C ILE A 912 -24.48 10.02 -18.78
N ASN A 913 -25.28 8.95 -18.79
CA ASN A 913 -25.20 7.84 -17.82
C ASN A 913 -25.34 8.26 -16.34
N ALA A 914 -25.81 9.48 -16.04
CA ALA A 914 -26.03 9.89 -14.65
C ALA A 914 -27.19 9.11 -14.01
N SER A 915 -27.12 8.89 -12.69
CA SER A 915 -28.07 8.06 -11.95
C SER A 915 -28.85 8.88 -10.90
N PHE A 916 -30.14 9.07 -11.12
CA PHE A 916 -31.08 9.86 -10.29
C PHE A 916 -32.10 8.96 -9.56
N ILE A 917 -31.70 7.76 -9.15
CA ILE A 917 -32.58 6.76 -8.54
C ILE A 917 -33.01 7.22 -7.14
N ASN A 918 -34.20 6.81 -6.68
CA ASN A 918 -34.77 7.13 -5.36
C ASN A 918 -35.12 8.61 -5.22
N ASN A 919 -36.32 8.99 -5.66
CA ASN A 919 -36.98 10.26 -5.31
C ASN A 919 -36.19 11.56 -5.58
N THR A 920 -35.27 11.57 -6.54
CA THR A 920 -34.53 12.79 -6.90
C THR A 920 -35.49 13.90 -7.36
N ASN A 921 -35.33 15.10 -6.81
CA ASN A 921 -36.21 16.24 -7.08
C ASN A 921 -35.59 17.20 -8.10
N LEU A 922 -36.11 17.20 -9.33
CA LEU A 922 -35.76 18.10 -10.43
C LEU A 922 -36.93 19.04 -10.79
N SER A 923 -37.87 19.26 -9.86
CA SER A 923 -39.04 20.13 -10.13
C SER A 923 -38.59 21.55 -10.50
N SER A 924 -39.20 22.09 -11.54
CA SER A 924 -38.89 23.42 -12.10
C SER A 924 -37.43 23.63 -12.54
N ALA A 925 -36.62 22.56 -12.62
CA ALA A 925 -35.22 22.67 -13.04
C ALA A 925 -35.12 23.10 -14.52
N ASN A 926 -34.12 23.91 -14.84
CA ASN A 926 -33.80 24.29 -16.21
C ASN A 926 -32.79 23.29 -16.81
N LEU A 927 -33.23 22.47 -17.74
CA LEU A 927 -32.45 21.42 -18.43
C LEU A 927 -32.40 21.68 -19.95
N ILE A 928 -32.57 22.92 -20.38
CA ILE A 928 -32.54 23.31 -21.81
C ILE A 928 -31.21 22.89 -22.43
N ASN A 929 -31.25 22.22 -23.58
CA ASN A 929 -30.07 21.67 -24.27
C ASN A 929 -29.21 20.67 -23.44
N ALA A 930 -29.66 20.22 -22.28
CA ALA A 930 -28.89 19.27 -21.47
C ALA A 930 -28.80 17.90 -22.16
N ASN A 931 -27.68 17.20 -21.96
CA ASN A 931 -27.50 15.85 -22.48
C ASN A 931 -27.68 14.80 -21.38
N LEU A 932 -28.88 14.22 -21.32
CA LEU A 932 -29.29 13.15 -20.39
C LEU A 932 -29.32 11.77 -21.07
N SER A 933 -28.57 11.57 -22.18
CA SER A 933 -28.63 10.30 -22.89
C SER A 933 -28.21 9.14 -21.99
N SER A 934 -28.99 8.07 -21.98
CA SER A 934 -28.80 6.89 -21.12
C SER A 934 -28.81 7.19 -19.62
N ALA A 935 -29.28 8.35 -19.18
CA ALA A 935 -29.45 8.65 -17.76
C ALA A 935 -30.56 7.80 -17.13
N ASN A 936 -30.40 7.43 -15.87
CA ASN A 936 -31.43 6.76 -15.09
C ASN A 936 -32.20 7.78 -14.24
N LEU A 937 -33.43 8.06 -14.61
CA LEU A 937 -34.38 9.01 -14.00
C LEU A 937 -35.61 8.29 -13.44
N GLU A 938 -35.50 7.00 -13.11
CA GLU A 938 -36.60 6.21 -12.56
C GLU A 938 -37.12 6.84 -11.25
N ASN A 939 -38.45 7.04 -11.17
CA ASN A 939 -39.14 7.71 -10.07
C ASN A 939 -38.71 9.17 -9.80
N ALA A 940 -37.95 9.82 -10.70
CA ALA A 940 -37.55 11.21 -10.51
C ALA A 940 -38.73 12.19 -10.64
N ASN A 941 -38.70 13.28 -9.89
CA ASN A 941 -39.69 14.36 -10.00
C ASN A 941 -39.17 15.47 -10.93
N LEU A 942 -39.67 15.52 -12.16
CA LEU A 942 -39.38 16.51 -13.20
C LEU A 942 -40.57 17.46 -13.46
N SER A 943 -41.48 17.61 -12.49
CA SER A 943 -42.66 18.45 -12.69
C SER A 943 -42.29 19.90 -12.99
N ASN A 944 -42.91 20.48 -14.02
CA ASN A 944 -42.65 21.81 -14.56
C ASN A 944 -41.19 22.05 -15.01
N ALA A 945 -40.37 21.01 -15.21
CA ALA A 945 -39.00 21.18 -15.68
C ALA A 945 -38.95 21.72 -17.12
N HIS A 946 -37.92 22.52 -17.43
CA HIS A 946 -37.66 23.03 -18.78
C HIS A 946 -36.67 22.10 -19.49
N LEU A 947 -37.18 21.21 -20.33
CA LEU A 947 -36.40 20.20 -21.08
C LEU A 947 -36.40 20.47 -22.59
N ASN A 948 -36.77 21.68 -23.02
CA ASN A 948 -36.80 21.97 -24.45
C ASN A 948 -35.40 21.77 -25.05
N THR A 949 -35.36 21.11 -26.21
CA THR A 949 -34.14 20.72 -26.94
C THR A 949 -33.16 19.82 -26.16
N ALA A 950 -33.55 19.24 -25.01
CA ALA A 950 -32.72 18.30 -24.27
C ALA A 950 -32.58 16.95 -24.98
N ASN A 951 -31.45 16.27 -24.79
CA ASN A 951 -31.23 14.92 -25.29
C ASN A 951 -31.48 13.89 -24.17
N LEU A 952 -32.58 13.15 -24.27
CA LEU A 952 -33.02 12.06 -23.39
C LEU A 952 -32.98 10.70 -24.11
N SER A 953 -32.20 10.58 -25.18
CA SER A 953 -32.07 9.31 -25.93
C SER A 953 -31.67 8.17 -25.01
N HIS A 954 -32.38 7.03 -25.08
CA HIS A 954 -32.14 5.85 -24.24
C HIS A 954 -32.31 6.07 -22.71
N ALA A 955 -32.84 7.21 -22.26
CA ALA A 955 -33.01 7.47 -20.84
C ALA A 955 -34.08 6.56 -20.20
N HIS A 956 -33.87 6.19 -18.93
CA HIS A 956 -34.83 5.43 -18.15
C HIS A 956 -35.68 6.38 -17.31
N LEU A 957 -36.94 6.59 -17.66
CA LEU A 957 -37.87 7.52 -17.02
C LEU A 957 -39.10 6.78 -16.46
N SER A 958 -38.96 5.50 -16.12
CA SER A 958 -40.09 4.72 -15.60
C SER A 958 -40.62 5.34 -14.32
N SER A 959 -41.95 5.51 -14.25
CA SER A 959 -42.65 6.14 -13.12
C SER A 959 -42.21 7.57 -12.79
N ALA A 960 -41.49 8.26 -13.68
CA ALA A 960 -41.07 9.64 -13.46
C ALA A 960 -42.27 10.60 -13.50
N ASN A 961 -42.23 11.66 -12.70
CA ASN A 961 -43.25 12.72 -12.72
C ASN A 961 -42.82 13.86 -13.64
N LEU A 962 -43.37 13.91 -14.86
CA LEU A 962 -43.13 14.94 -15.88
C LEU A 962 -44.31 15.92 -16.01
N ARG A 963 -45.18 16.02 -15.00
CA ARG A 963 -46.36 16.88 -15.04
C ARG A 963 -45.99 18.33 -15.36
N GLY A 964 -46.56 18.89 -16.42
CA GLY A 964 -46.31 20.26 -16.88
C GLY A 964 -44.91 20.52 -17.43
N ALA A 965 -44.08 19.50 -17.64
CA ALA A 965 -42.73 19.67 -18.17
C ALA A 965 -42.76 20.15 -19.63
N ASN A 966 -41.84 21.04 -20.00
CA ASN A 966 -41.66 21.47 -21.38
C ASN A 966 -40.61 20.58 -22.07
N LEU A 967 -41.05 19.64 -22.89
CA LEU A 967 -40.21 18.71 -23.67
C LEU A 967 -40.15 19.10 -25.16
N SER A 968 -40.50 20.34 -25.51
CA SER A 968 -40.55 20.75 -26.91
C SER A 968 -39.19 20.58 -27.62
N ASN A 969 -39.20 19.96 -28.79
CA ASN A 969 -38.01 19.61 -29.57
C ASN A 969 -36.99 18.71 -28.84
N ALA A 970 -37.36 18.02 -27.75
CA ALA A 970 -36.46 17.10 -27.06
C ALA A 970 -36.24 15.81 -27.85
N HIS A 971 -35.05 15.21 -27.71
CA HIS A 971 -34.71 13.92 -28.31
C HIS A 971 -34.96 12.80 -27.31
N LEU A 972 -36.02 12.02 -27.48
CA LEU A 972 -36.42 10.94 -26.56
C LEU A 972 -36.27 9.56 -27.20
N ASN A 973 -35.59 9.42 -28.34
CA ASN A 973 -35.57 8.15 -29.07
C ASN A 973 -35.16 6.98 -28.18
N THR A 974 -36.00 5.95 -28.16
CA THR A 974 -35.88 4.72 -27.36
C THR A 974 -35.81 4.92 -25.84
N ALA A 975 -36.28 6.06 -25.32
CA ALA A 975 -36.43 6.26 -23.88
C ALA A 975 -37.57 5.38 -23.31
N ASN A 976 -37.43 5.00 -22.04
CA ASN A 976 -38.43 4.22 -21.32
C ASN A 976 -39.27 5.13 -20.41
N LEU A 977 -40.50 5.44 -20.79
CA LEU A 977 -41.46 6.26 -20.04
C LEU A 977 -42.58 5.43 -19.38
N ARG A 978 -42.36 4.12 -19.16
CA ARG A 978 -43.37 3.24 -18.57
C ARG A 978 -43.90 3.79 -17.25
N GLY A 979 -45.20 4.02 -17.14
CA GLY A 979 -45.85 4.53 -15.92
C GLY A 979 -45.55 5.99 -15.59
N ALA A 980 -44.89 6.74 -16.48
CA ALA A 980 -44.57 8.15 -16.24
C ALA A 980 -45.83 9.03 -16.25
N ASN A 981 -45.85 10.09 -15.44
CA ASN A 981 -46.91 11.10 -15.45
C ASN A 981 -46.53 12.25 -16.40
N LEU A 982 -47.12 12.31 -17.59
CA LEU A 982 -46.90 13.37 -18.59
C LEU A 982 -48.03 14.42 -18.59
N MET A 983 -48.86 14.48 -17.55
CA MET A 983 -50.03 15.36 -17.53
C MET A 983 -49.66 16.82 -17.80
N GLY A 984 -50.22 17.41 -18.85
CA GLY A 984 -49.94 18.80 -19.25
C GLY A 984 -48.55 19.06 -19.83
N ALA A 985 -47.76 18.02 -20.11
CA ALA A 985 -46.43 18.18 -20.71
C ALA A 985 -46.51 18.64 -22.17
N ASP A 986 -45.51 19.40 -22.63
CA ASP A 986 -45.40 19.87 -24.01
C ASP A 986 -44.40 19.04 -24.81
N LEU A 987 -44.88 18.20 -25.74
CA LEU A 987 -44.11 17.33 -26.62
C LEU A 987 -43.99 17.88 -28.05
N SER A 988 -44.30 19.17 -28.29
CA SER A 988 -44.27 19.77 -29.65
C SER A 988 -42.88 19.63 -30.28
N GLY A 989 -42.77 19.05 -31.47
CA GLY A 989 -41.50 18.78 -32.15
C GLY A 989 -40.60 17.71 -31.50
N ALA A 990 -41.03 17.03 -30.43
CA ALA A 990 -40.21 16.03 -29.76
C ALA A 990 -40.03 14.76 -30.60
N ASN A 991 -38.85 14.13 -30.52
CA ASN A 991 -38.58 12.86 -31.18
C ASN A 991 -38.84 11.67 -30.24
N LEU A 992 -40.02 11.04 -30.34
CA LEU A 992 -40.42 9.90 -29.51
C LEU A 992 -40.16 8.55 -30.18
N ARG A 993 -39.31 8.49 -31.22
CA ARG A 993 -39.10 7.24 -31.97
C ARG A 993 -38.69 6.08 -31.07
N GLY A 994 -39.47 5.00 -31.04
CA GLY A 994 -39.17 3.80 -30.24
C GLY A 994 -39.38 3.95 -28.73
N VAL A 995 -40.00 5.04 -28.25
CA VAL A 995 -40.29 5.25 -26.83
C VAL A 995 -41.31 4.24 -26.32
N ASN A 996 -41.14 3.80 -25.07
CA ASN A 996 -42.14 2.97 -24.37
C ASN A 996 -43.01 3.82 -23.43
N LEU A 997 -44.31 3.93 -23.73
CA LEU A 997 -45.31 4.69 -22.97
C LEU A 997 -46.29 3.80 -22.18
N MET A 998 -45.98 2.51 -21.99
CA MET A 998 -46.86 1.58 -21.29
C MET A 998 -47.31 2.12 -19.92
N GLY A 999 -48.61 2.31 -19.71
CA GLY A 999 -49.18 2.82 -18.47
C GLY A 999 -48.88 4.29 -18.14
N ALA A 1000 -48.25 5.05 -19.04
CA ALA A 1000 -48.01 6.48 -18.85
C ALA A 1000 -49.31 7.29 -18.90
N ASP A 1001 -49.40 8.41 -18.16
CA ASP A 1001 -50.56 9.30 -18.16
C ASP A 1001 -50.33 10.48 -19.11
N LEU A 1002 -51.14 10.59 -20.18
CA LEU A 1002 -51.03 11.62 -21.23
C LEU A 1002 -52.12 12.70 -21.14
N GLU A 1003 -52.79 12.85 -20.00
CA GLU A 1003 -53.86 13.85 -19.86
C GLU A 1003 -53.36 15.27 -20.20
N ASN A 1004 -54.04 15.97 -21.11
CA ASN A 1004 -53.72 17.35 -21.51
C ASN A 1004 -52.31 17.57 -22.08
N VAL A 1005 -51.64 16.53 -22.58
CA VAL A 1005 -50.36 16.66 -23.32
C VAL A 1005 -50.55 17.56 -24.55
N ARG A 1006 -49.53 18.34 -24.91
CA ARG A 1006 -49.47 19.12 -26.15
C ARG A 1006 -48.50 18.47 -27.14
N TRP A 1007 -48.84 18.46 -28.42
CA TRP A 1007 -47.99 17.96 -29.51
C TRP A 1007 -48.34 18.72 -30.81
N ASP A 1008 -47.47 18.63 -31.82
CA ASP A 1008 -47.68 19.27 -33.13
C ASP A 1008 -47.36 18.31 -34.30
N GLU A 1009 -47.37 18.83 -35.54
CA GLU A 1009 -47.08 18.05 -36.75
C GLU A 1009 -45.61 17.57 -36.84
N ASN A 1010 -44.70 18.15 -36.05
CA ASN A 1010 -43.29 17.80 -36.02
C ASN A 1010 -42.96 16.76 -34.94
N THR A 1011 -43.88 16.46 -34.03
CA THR A 1011 -43.70 15.40 -33.02
C THR A 1011 -43.60 14.03 -33.71
N ASN A 1012 -42.47 13.34 -33.55
CA ASN A 1012 -42.23 12.03 -34.19
C ASN A 1012 -42.70 10.88 -33.28
N TRP A 1013 -43.75 10.17 -33.70
CA TRP A 1013 -44.35 9.03 -32.99
C TRP A 1013 -43.93 7.64 -33.53
N ASP A 1014 -42.91 7.57 -34.39
CA ASP A 1014 -42.50 6.33 -35.07
C ASP A 1014 -42.14 5.19 -34.10
N ASN A 1015 -42.78 4.03 -34.23
CA ASN A 1015 -42.51 2.84 -33.42
C ASN A 1015 -42.66 3.04 -31.89
N VAL A 1016 -43.46 4.03 -31.45
CA VAL A 1016 -43.82 4.17 -30.04
C VAL A 1016 -44.58 2.92 -29.57
N GLN A 1017 -44.23 2.43 -28.38
CA GLN A 1017 -44.77 1.20 -27.78
C GLN A 1017 -45.67 1.52 -26.59
N GLY A 1018 -46.67 0.67 -26.33
CA GLY A 1018 -47.46 0.71 -25.10
C GLY A 1018 -48.54 1.78 -25.05
N LEU A 1019 -48.80 2.51 -26.15
CA LEU A 1019 -49.82 3.56 -26.21
C LEU A 1019 -51.22 3.01 -25.93
N GLU A 1020 -51.48 1.75 -26.31
CA GLU A 1020 -52.71 1.02 -26.07
C GLU A 1020 -53.01 0.75 -24.58
N THR A 1021 -51.99 0.83 -23.74
CA THR A 1021 -52.09 0.68 -22.27
C THR A 1021 -51.86 1.98 -21.51
N ALA A 1022 -51.60 3.08 -22.23
CA ALA A 1022 -51.42 4.39 -21.63
C ALA A 1022 -52.75 4.95 -21.12
N GLN A 1023 -52.69 5.80 -20.09
CA GLN A 1023 -53.83 6.41 -19.43
C GLN A 1023 -54.13 7.77 -20.05
N ASN A 1024 -55.41 8.14 -20.08
CA ASN A 1024 -55.91 9.46 -20.51
C ASN A 1024 -55.36 9.95 -21.87
N VAL A 1025 -55.11 9.04 -22.81
CA VAL A 1025 -54.62 9.38 -24.15
C VAL A 1025 -55.64 10.28 -24.86
N PRO A 1026 -55.25 11.49 -25.31
CA PRO A 1026 -56.13 12.41 -26.00
C PRO A 1026 -56.76 11.79 -27.27
N GLU A 1027 -58.06 12.01 -27.46
CA GLU A 1027 -58.79 11.38 -28.58
C GLU A 1027 -58.28 11.81 -29.96
N ALA A 1028 -57.85 13.07 -30.08
CA ALA A 1028 -57.21 13.58 -31.31
C ALA A 1028 -55.89 12.85 -31.63
N LEU A 1029 -55.12 12.45 -30.61
CA LEU A 1029 -53.87 11.71 -30.81
C LEU A 1029 -54.15 10.28 -31.26
N LYS A 1030 -55.17 9.62 -30.68
CA LYS A 1030 -55.59 8.28 -31.13
C LYS A 1030 -56.00 8.29 -32.60
N GLN A 1031 -56.78 9.29 -33.02
CA GLN A 1031 -57.21 9.46 -34.41
C GLN A 1031 -56.01 9.70 -35.35
N GLN A 1032 -55.06 10.55 -34.95
CA GLN A 1032 -53.84 10.82 -35.71
C GLN A 1032 -52.99 9.56 -35.91
N LEU A 1033 -52.92 8.69 -34.91
CA LEU A 1033 -52.10 7.47 -34.92
C LEU A 1033 -52.86 6.22 -35.41
N GLY A 1034 -54.14 6.35 -35.76
CA GLY A 1034 -54.96 5.23 -36.25
C GLY A 1034 -55.26 4.15 -35.18
N LEU A 1035 -55.35 4.55 -33.91
CA LEU A 1035 -55.66 3.65 -32.79
C LEU A 1035 -57.17 3.66 -32.53
N SER A 1036 -57.78 2.46 -32.44
CA SER A 1036 -59.23 2.24 -32.26
C SER A 1036 -59.66 2.21 -30.81
#